data_AF-V9FIR4-F1
#
_entry.id   AF-V9FIR4-F1
#
_cell.length_a   1.000
_cell.length_b   1.000
_cell.length_c   1.000
_cell.angle_alpha   90.00
_cell.angle_beta   90.00
_cell.angle_gamma   90.00
#
_symmetry.space_group_name_H-M   'P 1'
#
loop_
_entity.id
_entity.type
_entity.pdbx_description
1 polymer ?
#
loop_
_entity_poly.entity_id
_entity_poly.type
_entity_poly.pdbx_seq_one_letter_code
_entity_poly.pdbx_strand_id
1 'polypeptide(L)'
;MMQVSQFRALRRAQSTMHSRPLQTSLARAFLAQSDADVEVCEKELLQSLDKFQKEAAGNAVPWFLENMPPSYFRSIHEEDRLQHLNAITALVGAEQPEVLLRSPDQKVFSHFRSGANFPGRLANVLDQLPQTVDGAPLARVKIFTALDDSLGLDIFRFGQQEPFLNKTEDEKLARATIQQFCADIQAGKHAGDEAYPAAGPHFEPEAVDAFLNSSNSMYVQFSHPRRLAKQMELFHRVKGTEGVVVDVEHNWESRTKENKYATSAPQTMLTIAASNVLPKGFMQKAATYLGLCNLNVVRAHLDVVNSGDNDHVAMVRILVQPSEQALKDNFEFEWSKISGNLKYLKWVDDRPVNLTLQHPDLGISRAELIYAYGNMMHGVLAKKDPFAYSLTRIMETLEHEQHLPFASRISDFFLTKFDPQQKQMTDAEQDAIVDEIKADIRRNVEQEDAIELLNTMADAVRGTLRTNKFVRERYALSLRMDPKVLGYGTVGKDTPFGVFFIYGRRFKGFHVRFRDIARGGLRMVYPSSTDAHALESARQYNEAYNLAFAQQLKNKDIPEGGSKAVVLCDPIVGPVGDMAPRDFIIRKSVKAFSDALLDLNTTDEAVKEKIVDYYGQDELIYLGPDENIIPEDIVWMTNRAAYRGYPVPRAFISSKPDAGFNHKVYGVTSEGVAVFADVALRSQNIDPTKQPFTVKITGGTDGDVAGNVIKILHREYGTNLRVVGICDGTGVIEDPQGLDMGELLRLVDESLPLSSFDDSKITSATGVKHDISTAEGIRARNTMHNRVKSDLFIPAGGRPNTINENNWQDYLDADGKPSSGLIVEGANLFVTPEARQLLFDNAGVVIVKDSSANKCGVVCSSYEIVASMLLETDEFLAVKDELVVEVVDKLRSLARVEAQLLFREYKKDPSSALPPASERISRAITRVHDAVLAHFDNVCDEDQQILFTLIEEHLPPKLRELALDRVHQNVPLAYIRSIVASSLASKIVYREGLQFTEALPESNLGNMALQYLKQEKKVQRLVQDVRSSSLANKDDIADLIARGGVRAGMDTPN
;
A
#
# COMPACT_ATOMS: atom_id res chain seq x y z
N MET A 1 36.54 27.97 0.73
CA MET A 1 37.32 29.11 1.26
C MET A 1 36.50 30.39 1.03
N MET A 2 36.00 31.00 2.11
CA MET A 2 35.22 32.27 2.25
C MET A 2 34.19 31.99 3.37
N GLN A 3 34.09 32.66 4.53
CA GLN A 3 34.63 33.92 5.02
C GLN A 3 34.89 33.84 6.54
N VAL A 4 36.13 34.11 6.95
CA VAL A 4 36.61 34.24 8.35
C VAL A 4 36.29 35.63 8.93
N SER A 5 35.18 36.27 8.52
CA SER A 5 35.02 37.73 8.74
C SER A 5 33.94 38.19 9.73
N GLN A 6 33.12 37.32 10.30
CA GLN A 6 32.04 37.73 11.24
C GLN A 6 32.35 37.53 12.74
N PHE A 7 33.60 37.21 13.11
CA PHE A 7 34.03 36.99 14.51
C PHE A 7 34.46 38.26 15.29
N ARG A 8 34.09 39.47 14.83
CA ARG A 8 34.52 40.73 15.46
C ARG A 8 33.50 41.38 16.42
N ALA A 9 32.24 40.95 16.44
CA ALA A 9 31.23 41.56 17.31
C ALA A 9 31.32 41.07 18.78
N LEU A 10 31.57 39.77 19.02
CA LEU A 10 31.73 39.21 20.37
C LEU A 10 33.09 39.55 21.04
N ARG A 11 34.14 39.84 20.25
CA ARG A 11 35.41 40.35 20.78
C ARG A 11 35.32 41.78 21.33
N ARG A 12 34.35 42.59 20.88
CA ARG A 12 34.18 43.96 21.38
C ARG A 12 33.56 43.99 22.78
N ALA A 13 32.72 43.04 23.14
CA ALA A 13 32.21 42.88 24.51
C ALA A 13 33.28 42.35 25.49
N GLN A 14 34.26 41.56 25.01
CA GLN A 14 35.41 41.13 25.83
C GLN A 14 36.44 42.24 26.08
N SER A 15 36.51 43.27 25.23
CA SER A 15 37.56 44.30 25.31
C SER A 15 37.35 45.37 26.40
N THR A 16 36.20 45.38 27.08
CA THR A 16 35.92 46.31 28.20
C THR A 16 36.10 45.70 29.58
N MET A 17 36.47 44.41 29.70
CA MET A 17 36.82 43.80 30.99
C MET A 17 38.34 43.80 31.18
N HIS A 18 38.86 44.89 31.75
CA HIS A 18 40.20 44.93 32.28
C HIS A 18 40.37 43.90 33.41
N SER A 19 41.20 42.89 33.14
CA SER A 19 42.08 42.13 34.07
C SER A 19 41.50 41.47 35.33
N ARG A 20 42.11 40.30 35.65
CA ARG A 20 42.28 39.63 36.97
C ARG A 20 41.40 38.38 37.16
N PRO A 21 41.66 37.53 38.16
CA PRO A 21 42.89 36.83 38.58
C PRO A 21 42.64 35.30 38.77
N LEU A 22 41.48 34.80 38.30
CA LEU A 22 40.91 33.50 38.63
C LEU A 22 41.42 32.35 37.77
N GLN A 23 41.67 32.57 36.48
CA GLN A 23 42.33 31.58 35.62
C GLN A 23 43.73 31.25 36.15
N THR A 24 44.43 32.24 36.71
CA THR A 24 45.73 32.04 37.35
C THR A 24 45.65 31.36 38.72
N SER A 25 44.54 31.48 39.47
CA SER A 25 44.37 30.79 40.76
C SER A 25 43.98 29.32 40.59
N LEU A 26 43.08 29.00 39.65
CA LEU A 26 42.74 27.61 39.30
C LEU A 26 43.93 26.90 38.63
N ALA A 27 44.63 27.57 37.69
CA ALA A 27 45.85 27.00 37.10
C ALA A 27 46.96 26.80 38.13
N ARG A 28 47.13 27.71 39.12
CA ARG A 28 48.07 27.50 40.25
C ARG A 28 47.66 26.35 41.16
N ALA A 29 46.36 26.19 41.45
CA ALA A 29 45.86 25.08 42.27
C ALA A 29 46.09 23.72 41.60
N PHE A 30 45.95 23.63 40.27
CA PHE A 30 46.24 22.40 39.52
C PHE A 30 47.74 22.17 39.27
N LEU A 31 48.54 23.23 39.10
CA LEU A 31 50.02 23.13 39.01
C LEU A 31 50.68 22.79 40.36
N ALA A 32 50.04 23.10 41.48
CA ALA A 32 50.56 22.81 42.83
C ALA A 32 50.48 21.32 43.22
N GLN A 33 49.81 20.46 42.44
CA GLN A 33 49.83 19.01 42.66
C GLN A 33 51.11 18.31 42.16
N SER A 34 51.97 18.99 41.40
CA SER A 34 53.25 18.42 40.94
C SER A 34 54.45 18.72 41.83
N ASP A 35 54.33 19.61 42.82
CA ASP A 35 55.35 19.87 43.84
C ASP A 35 54.84 19.43 45.21
N ALA A 36 55.61 18.58 45.88
CA ALA A 36 55.19 17.76 47.02
C ALA A 36 54.91 18.50 48.35
N ASP A 37 54.70 19.83 48.36
CA ASP A 37 54.58 20.62 49.60
C ASP A 37 53.48 21.70 49.58
N VAL A 38 52.40 21.53 48.81
CA VAL A 38 51.23 22.42 48.90
C VAL A 38 49.94 21.60 49.01
N GLU A 39 49.41 21.47 50.23
CA GLU A 39 48.00 21.10 50.43
C GLU A 39 47.13 22.23 49.89
N VAL A 40 46.67 22.11 48.63
CA VAL A 40 45.55 22.90 48.16
C VAL A 40 44.34 22.46 48.99
N CYS A 41 43.95 23.28 49.96
CA CYS A 41 42.84 22.98 50.85
C CYS A 41 41.57 22.82 50.00
N GLU A 42 40.82 21.73 50.17
CA GLU A 42 39.50 21.50 49.56
C GLU A 42 38.62 22.76 49.59
N LYS A 43 38.75 23.54 50.67
CA LYS A 43 38.08 24.81 50.91
C LYS A 43 38.44 25.92 49.89
N GLU A 44 39.69 26.03 49.45
CA GLU A 44 40.13 27.03 48.46
C GLU A 44 39.66 26.68 47.05
N LEU A 45 39.59 25.40 46.73
CA LEU A 45 39.12 24.89 45.44
C LEU A 45 37.60 25.06 45.33
N LEU A 46 36.86 24.74 46.41
CA LEU A 46 35.43 25.04 46.53
C LEU A 46 35.13 26.54 46.48
N GLN A 47 35.91 27.39 47.15
CA GLN A 47 35.76 28.85 47.08
C GLN A 47 36.03 29.40 45.68
N SER A 48 37.03 28.86 44.97
CA SER A 48 37.34 29.28 43.60
C SER A 48 36.23 28.87 42.62
N LEU A 49 35.67 27.67 42.78
CA LEU A 49 34.55 27.19 41.96
C LEU A 49 33.26 27.97 42.25
N ASP A 50 32.94 28.23 43.52
CA ASP A 50 31.79 29.05 43.94
C ASP A 50 31.91 30.48 43.38
N LYS A 51 33.11 31.07 43.43
CA LYS A 51 33.37 32.39 42.85
C LYS A 51 33.21 32.40 41.33
N PHE A 52 33.73 31.36 40.64
CA PHE A 52 33.58 31.22 39.19
C PHE A 52 32.11 31.07 38.77
N GLN A 53 31.33 30.22 39.45
CA GLN A 53 29.90 30.07 39.20
C GLN A 53 29.12 31.35 39.49
N LYS A 54 29.44 32.08 40.57
CA LYS A 54 28.84 33.37 40.89
C LYS A 54 29.13 34.45 39.85
N GLU A 55 30.37 34.53 39.34
CA GLU A 55 30.72 35.47 38.27
C GLU A 55 30.04 35.12 36.94
N ALA A 56 30.00 33.84 36.57
CA ALA A 56 29.29 33.38 35.36
C ALA A 56 27.79 33.66 35.45
N ALA A 57 27.16 33.35 36.59
CA ALA A 57 25.74 33.65 36.84
C ALA A 57 25.47 35.16 36.88
N GLY A 58 26.39 35.95 37.44
CA GLY A 58 26.30 37.41 37.49
C GLY A 58 26.18 38.08 36.12
N ASN A 59 26.73 37.46 35.07
CA ASN A 59 26.62 37.93 33.69
C ASN A 59 25.46 37.27 32.93
N ALA A 60 25.24 35.97 33.12
CA ALA A 60 24.25 35.20 32.36
C ALA A 60 22.81 35.54 32.78
N VAL A 61 22.54 35.75 34.08
CA VAL A 61 21.18 35.99 34.59
C VAL A 61 20.58 37.31 34.10
N PRO A 62 21.26 38.47 34.20
CA PRO A 62 20.72 39.73 33.67
C PRO A 62 20.51 39.66 32.16
N TRP A 63 21.48 39.11 31.42
CA TRP A 63 21.38 38.95 29.96
C TRP A 63 20.18 38.06 29.59
N PHE A 64 19.98 36.93 30.28
CA PHE A 64 18.87 36.00 30.02
C PHE A 64 17.50 36.66 30.22
N LEU A 65 17.33 37.43 31.29
CA LEU A 65 16.07 38.14 31.57
C LEU A 65 15.80 39.26 30.55
N GLU A 66 16.84 39.93 30.06
CA GLU A 66 16.72 41.03 29.10
C GLU A 66 16.51 40.55 27.65
N ASN A 67 17.21 39.47 27.25
CA ASN A 67 17.30 39.06 25.84
C ASN A 67 16.43 37.86 25.47
N MET A 68 15.94 37.05 26.42
CA MET A 68 15.00 35.99 26.08
C MET A 68 13.60 36.55 25.78
N PRO A 69 12.91 36.03 24.74
CA PRO A 69 11.63 36.58 24.34
C PRO A 69 10.55 36.37 25.42
N PRO A 70 9.59 37.31 25.63
CA PRO A 70 8.51 37.15 26.60
C PRO A 70 7.68 35.87 26.45
N SER A 71 7.59 35.33 25.22
CA SER A 71 6.92 34.04 24.95
C SER A 71 7.62 32.84 25.60
N TYR A 72 8.93 32.91 25.83
CA TYR A 72 9.68 31.86 26.53
C TYR A 72 9.22 31.80 27.98
N PHE A 73 9.24 32.93 28.70
CA PHE A 73 8.86 32.99 30.12
C PHE A 73 7.40 32.60 30.39
N ARG A 74 6.50 32.87 29.43
CA ARG A 74 5.09 32.48 29.52
C ARG A 74 4.85 30.98 29.34
N SER A 75 5.75 30.28 28.66
CA SER A 75 5.41 28.99 28.04
C SER A 75 6.30 27.83 28.44
N ILE A 76 7.35 28.10 29.22
CA ILE A 76 8.28 27.13 29.80
C ILE A 76 8.14 27.16 31.33
N HIS A 77 8.03 25.99 31.96
CA HIS A 77 7.83 25.87 33.41
C HIS A 77 9.07 26.33 34.18
N GLU A 78 8.88 26.69 35.45
CA GLU A 78 9.94 27.22 36.31
C GLU A 78 11.13 26.27 36.45
N GLU A 79 10.88 24.97 36.66
CA GLU A 79 11.93 23.95 36.77
C GLU A 79 12.80 23.86 35.50
N ASP A 80 12.17 23.85 34.32
CA ASP A 80 12.88 23.84 33.03
C ASP A 80 13.66 25.15 32.80
N ARG A 81 13.10 26.30 33.21
CA ARG A 81 13.79 27.60 33.12
C ARG A 81 15.07 27.62 33.94
N LEU A 82 15.04 27.05 35.15
CA LEU A 82 16.22 26.93 36.00
C LEU A 82 17.28 26.01 35.38
N GLN A 83 16.88 24.87 34.82
CA GLN A 83 17.80 23.99 34.09
C GLN A 83 18.44 24.70 32.89
N HIS A 84 17.64 25.44 32.12
CA HIS A 84 18.14 26.19 30.96
C HIS A 84 19.11 27.30 31.39
N LEU A 85 18.81 28.02 32.47
CA LEU A 85 19.69 29.06 33.00
C LEU A 85 21.03 28.48 33.49
N ASN A 86 21.00 27.32 34.14
CA ASN A 86 22.21 26.59 34.51
C ASN A 86 23.03 26.17 33.29
N ALA A 87 22.36 25.70 32.23
CA ALA A 87 22.98 25.34 30.96
C ALA A 87 23.66 26.54 30.28
N ILE A 88 22.96 27.68 30.22
CA ILE A 88 23.48 28.93 29.64
C ILE A 88 24.68 29.43 30.45
N THR A 89 24.61 29.36 31.78
CA THR A 89 25.73 29.75 32.66
C THR A 89 26.95 28.86 32.43
N ALA A 90 26.76 27.56 32.18
CA ALA A 90 27.83 26.64 31.81
C ALA A 90 28.39 26.90 30.40
N LEU A 91 27.53 27.23 29.44
CA LEU A 91 27.89 27.57 28.06
C LEU A 91 28.74 28.84 27.95
N VAL A 92 28.43 29.86 28.76
CA VAL A 92 29.21 31.12 28.81
C VAL A 92 30.67 30.88 29.22
N GLY A 93 30.97 29.75 29.87
CA GLY A 93 32.33 29.33 30.26
C GLY A 93 32.98 28.27 29.36
N ALA A 94 32.26 27.68 28.41
CA ALA A 94 32.73 26.56 27.58
C ALA A 94 32.92 26.99 26.11
N GLU A 95 34.02 26.58 25.46
CA GLU A 95 34.24 26.82 24.01
C GLU A 95 33.37 25.91 23.10
N GLN A 96 32.24 25.37 23.61
CA GLN A 96 31.35 24.53 22.81
C GLN A 96 30.23 25.35 22.16
N PRO A 97 30.05 25.27 20.82
CA PRO A 97 29.10 26.10 20.10
C PRO A 97 27.63 25.67 20.28
N GLU A 98 27.37 24.42 20.66
CA GLU A 98 26.03 23.84 20.78
C GLU A 98 25.98 22.81 21.93
N VAL A 99 24.86 22.71 22.65
CA VAL A 99 24.63 21.74 23.74
C VAL A 99 23.22 21.18 23.65
N LEU A 100 23.07 19.86 23.69
CA LEU A 100 21.79 19.16 23.79
C LEU A 100 21.60 18.63 25.21
N LEU A 101 20.59 19.15 25.92
CA LEU A 101 20.18 18.66 27.22
C LEU A 101 18.98 17.72 27.10
N ARG A 102 18.92 16.73 27.98
CA ARG A 102 17.79 15.82 28.12
C ARG A 102 17.22 15.92 29.53
N SER A 103 15.91 16.03 29.66
CA SER A 103 15.22 16.07 30.95
C SER A 103 15.41 14.76 31.72
N PRO A 104 15.24 14.77 33.06
CA PRO A 104 15.34 13.56 33.88
C PRO A 104 14.39 12.44 33.46
N ASP A 105 13.18 12.79 33.00
CA ASP A 105 12.18 11.85 32.48
C ASP A 105 12.46 11.37 31.05
N GLN A 106 13.58 11.80 30.45
CA GLN A 106 14.07 11.41 29.13
C GLN A 106 13.16 11.81 27.95
N LYS A 107 12.12 12.63 28.19
CA LYS A 107 11.09 13.02 27.19
C LYS A 107 11.25 14.42 26.60
N VAL A 108 12.01 15.30 27.23
CA VAL A 108 12.27 16.66 26.76
C VAL A 108 13.74 16.78 26.35
N PHE A 109 13.96 17.30 25.16
CA PHE A 109 15.28 17.64 24.63
C PHE A 109 15.36 19.15 24.44
N SER A 110 16.35 19.79 25.04
CA SER A 110 16.59 21.23 24.94
C SER A 110 17.94 21.48 24.27
N HIS A 111 17.91 21.98 23.04
CA HIS A 111 19.09 22.25 22.22
C HIS A 111 19.43 23.74 22.27
N PHE A 112 20.59 24.05 22.84
CA PHE A 112 21.17 25.39 22.88
C PHE A 112 22.15 25.55 21.74
N ARG A 113 22.03 26.65 21.00
CA ARG A 113 22.86 26.91 19.82
C ARG A 113 23.38 28.34 19.81
N SER A 114 24.68 28.50 19.54
CA SER A 114 25.32 29.80 19.34
C SER A 114 25.52 30.10 17.85
N GLY A 115 25.41 31.38 17.47
CA GLY A 115 25.69 31.85 16.10
C GLY A 115 24.47 32.00 15.19
N ALA A 116 24.66 32.75 14.09
CA ALA A 116 23.59 33.24 13.20
C ALA A 116 22.74 32.12 12.59
N ASN A 117 21.43 32.37 12.48
CA ASN A 117 20.47 31.45 11.90
C ASN A 117 20.66 31.33 10.37
N PHE A 118 20.50 30.13 9.81
CA PHE A 118 20.66 29.88 8.37
C PHE A 118 19.62 28.87 7.81
N PRO A 119 19.39 28.84 6.49
CA PRO A 119 18.36 27.98 5.89
C PRO A 119 18.65 26.50 6.13
N GLY A 120 17.62 25.72 6.52
CA GLY A 120 17.76 24.29 6.78
C GLY A 120 18.28 23.91 8.18
N ARG A 121 18.69 24.87 9.03
CA ARG A 121 19.22 24.56 10.37
C ARG A 121 18.26 23.75 11.24
N LEU A 122 16.98 24.09 11.27
CA LEU A 122 15.96 23.33 12.03
C LEU A 122 15.85 21.88 11.55
N ALA A 123 15.95 21.65 10.23
CA ALA A 123 15.89 20.30 9.70
C ALA A 123 17.05 19.44 10.23
N ASN A 124 18.26 20.01 10.31
CA ASN A 124 19.43 19.33 10.86
C ASN A 124 19.27 18.99 12.34
N VAL A 125 18.69 19.89 13.14
CA VAL A 125 18.43 19.62 14.57
C VAL A 125 17.41 18.49 14.73
N LEU A 126 16.32 18.52 13.94
CA LEU A 126 15.30 17.46 13.98
C LEU A 126 15.86 16.09 13.56
N ASP A 127 16.84 16.07 12.66
CA ASP A 127 17.49 14.84 12.20
C ASP A 127 18.28 14.14 13.33
N GLN A 128 18.91 14.92 14.22
CA GLN A 128 19.69 14.40 15.35
C GLN A 128 18.85 13.83 16.49
N LEU A 129 17.55 14.13 16.54
CA LEU A 129 16.65 13.63 17.58
C LEU A 129 16.21 12.18 17.32
N PRO A 130 15.81 11.41 18.35
CA PRO A 130 15.20 10.10 18.13
C PRO A 130 13.88 10.20 17.36
N GLN A 131 13.43 9.12 16.72
CA GLN A 131 12.13 9.12 16.02
C GLN A 131 10.98 9.02 17.03
N THR A 132 11.13 8.14 18.01
CA THR A 132 10.24 8.02 19.16
C THR A 132 11.03 7.94 20.46
N VAL A 133 10.37 8.23 21.59
CA VAL A 133 10.89 7.94 22.92
C VAL A 133 9.87 7.06 23.62
N ASP A 134 10.28 5.85 24.03
CA ASP A 134 9.38 4.82 24.58
C ASP A 134 8.18 4.53 23.67
N GLY A 135 8.40 4.51 22.34
CA GLY A 135 7.36 4.32 21.33
C GLY A 135 6.46 5.54 21.09
N ALA A 136 6.64 6.64 21.84
CA ALA A 136 5.83 7.82 21.70
C ALA A 136 6.44 8.86 20.74
N PRO A 137 5.63 9.47 19.85
CA PRO A 137 6.12 10.43 18.87
C PRO A 137 6.42 11.80 19.48
N LEU A 138 7.10 12.65 18.70
CA LEU A 138 7.25 14.07 18.99
C LEU A 138 5.86 14.73 19.04
N ALA A 139 5.48 15.22 20.20
CA ALA A 139 4.17 15.83 20.44
C ALA A 139 4.23 17.36 20.42
N ARG A 140 5.40 17.93 20.75
CA ARG A 140 5.57 19.38 20.81
C ARG A 140 6.97 19.84 20.47
N VAL A 141 7.04 20.98 19.78
CA VAL A 141 8.27 21.72 19.51
C VAL A 141 8.06 23.18 19.87
N LYS A 142 9.07 23.83 20.46
CA LYS A 142 9.12 25.27 20.68
C LYS A 142 10.53 25.78 20.40
N ILE A 143 10.65 26.67 19.42
CA ILE A 143 11.93 27.30 19.07
C ILE A 143 11.92 28.75 19.50
N PHE A 144 12.97 29.15 20.20
CA PHE A 144 13.20 30.52 20.62
C PHE A 144 14.55 31.01 20.08
N THR A 145 14.57 32.28 19.69
CA THR A 145 15.81 33.01 19.39
C THR A 145 15.82 34.22 20.31
N ALA A 146 16.97 34.47 20.94
CA ALA A 146 17.19 35.66 21.76
C ALA A 146 17.02 36.93 20.90
N LEU A 147 16.63 38.03 21.53
CA LEU A 147 16.32 39.29 20.84
C LEU A 147 17.55 39.91 20.14
N ASP A 148 18.75 39.53 20.58
CA ASP A 148 20.05 39.94 20.02
C ASP A 148 20.65 38.90 19.05
N ASP A 149 19.90 37.86 18.69
CA ASP A 149 20.31 36.73 17.84
C ASP A 149 21.55 35.94 18.33
N SER A 150 21.98 36.15 19.58
CA SER A 150 23.20 35.53 20.11
C SER A 150 23.01 34.05 20.54
N LEU A 151 21.78 33.67 20.90
CA LEU A 151 21.41 32.33 21.35
C LEU A 151 20.10 31.85 20.72
N GLY A 152 20.11 30.61 20.23
CA GLY A 152 18.90 29.84 19.94
C GLY A 152 18.66 28.78 21.01
N LEU A 153 17.40 28.56 21.33
CA LEU A 153 16.94 27.51 22.24
C LEU A 153 15.77 26.76 21.60
N ASP A 154 16.01 25.50 21.22
CA ASP A 154 15.03 24.64 20.58
C ASP A 154 14.61 23.53 21.56
N ILE A 155 13.33 23.45 21.91
CA ILE A 155 12.80 22.52 22.91
C ILE A 155 11.86 21.53 22.22
N PHE A 156 12.11 20.25 22.39
CA PHE A 156 11.39 19.14 21.77
C PHE A 156 10.84 18.22 22.85
N ARG A 157 9.55 17.92 22.82
CA ARG A 157 8.88 17.07 23.81
C ARG A 157 8.18 15.90 23.14
N PHE A 158 8.57 14.70 23.56
CA PHE A 158 7.98 13.43 23.14
C PHE A 158 6.93 12.97 24.17
N GLY A 159 5.99 12.14 23.73
CA GLY A 159 4.98 11.57 24.62
C GLY A 159 3.67 12.36 24.71
N GLN A 160 2.65 11.66 25.21
CA GLN A 160 1.32 12.22 25.42
C GLN A 160 1.39 13.39 26.41
N GLN A 161 0.84 14.53 25.97
CA GLN A 161 0.75 15.74 26.78
C GLN A 161 -0.50 15.70 27.66
N GLU A 162 -0.49 16.47 28.74
CA GLU A 162 -1.67 16.63 29.60
C GLU A 162 -2.85 17.12 28.75
N PRO A 163 -3.95 16.34 28.69
CA PRO A 163 -5.13 16.72 27.93
C PRO A 163 -5.77 17.95 28.57
N PHE A 164 -6.41 18.79 27.76
CA PHE A 164 -7.25 19.86 28.27
C PHE A 164 -8.53 19.26 28.85
N LEU A 165 -8.73 19.39 30.17
CA LEU A 165 -9.86 18.78 30.88
C LEU A 165 -10.88 19.79 31.39
N ASN A 166 -10.63 21.10 31.21
CA ASN A 166 -11.45 22.18 31.73
C ASN A 166 -11.70 22.09 33.25
N LYS A 167 -10.68 21.67 34.02
CA LYS A 167 -10.78 21.42 35.47
C LYS A 167 -10.18 22.55 36.30
N THR A 168 -9.03 23.08 35.88
CA THR A 168 -8.35 24.16 36.62
C THR A 168 -8.98 25.52 36.33
N GLU A 169 -8.82 26.49 37.23
CA GLU A 169 -9.35 27.85 36.99
C GLU A 169 -8.70 28.52 35.78
N ASP A 170 -7.42 28.27 35.54
CA ASP A 170 -6.71 28.76 34.35
C ASP A 170 -7.28 28.15 33.04
N GLU A 171 -7.60 26.86 33.05
CA GLU A 171 -8.25 26.21 31.91
C GLU A 171 -9.66 26.77 31.65
N LYS A 172 -10.45 27.00 32.69
CA LYS A 172 -11.79 27.58 32.59
C LYS A 172 -11.74 29.01 32.03
N LEU A 173 -10.79 29.81 32.51
CA LEU A 173 -10.58 31.17 32.02
C LEU A 173 -10.15 31.19 30.55
N ALA A 174 -9.21 30.31 30.18
CA ALA A 174 -8.78 30.17 28.79
C ALA A 174 -9.96 29.78 27.89
N ARG A 175 -10.75 28.77 28.27
CA ARG A 175 -11.96 28.36 27.56
C ARG A 175 -12.95 29.51 27.39
N ALA A 176 -13.29 30.22 28.47
CA ALA A 176 -14.24 31.33 28.41
C ALA A 176 -13.76 32.44 27.46
N THR A 177 -12.47 32.76 27.50
CA THR A 177 -11.84 33.76 26.61
C THR A 177 -11.92 33.32 25.15
N ILE A 178 -11.61 32.06 24.86
CA ILE A 178 -11.64 31.50 23.50
C ILE A 178 -13.07 31.43 22.97
N GLN A 179 -14.02 30.95 23.78
CA GLN A 179 -15.44 30.90 23.44
C GLN A 179 -15.99 32.28 23.10
N GLN A 180 -15.72 33.28 23.95
CA GLN A 180 -16.15 34.66 23.69
C GLN A 180 -15.54 35.20 22.39
N PHE A 181 -14.26 34.91 22.13
CA PHE A 181 -13.60 35.37 20.92
C PHE A 181 -14.17 34.71 19.65
N CYS A 182 -14.52 33.42 19.71
CA CYS A 182 -15.18 32.72 18.59
C CYS A 182 -16.60 33.25 18.36
N ALA A 183 -17.34 33.54 19.44
CA ALA A 183 -18.66 34.17 19.36
C ALA A 183 -18.60 35.58 18.74
N ASP A 184 -17.58 36.37 19.08
CA ASP A 184 -17.33 37.67 18.47
C ASP A 184 -17.09 37.57 16.95
N ILE A 185 -16.34 36.55 16.49
CA ILE A 185 -16.15 36.26 15.06
C ILE A 185 -17.49 35.89 14.41
N GLN A 186 -18.26 34.99 15.02
CA GLN A 186 -19.58 34.59 14.51
C GLN A 186 -20.55 35.77 14.42
N ALA A 187 -20.50 36.70 15.38
CA ALA A 187 -21.31 37.91 15.39
C ALA A 187 -20.87 38.96 14.33
N GLY A 188 -19.84 38.66 13.52
CA GLY A 188 -19.37 39.53 12.44
C GLY A 188 -18.50 40.70 12.89
N LYS A 189 -18.02 40.72 14.14
CA LYS A 189 -17.21 41.81 14.71
C LYS A 189 -15.89 42.06 13.95
N HIS A 190 -15.40 41.03 13.25
CA HIS A 190 -14.18 41.05 12.46
C HIS A 190 -14.43 40.79 10.95
N ALA A 191 -15.67 40.96 10.48
CA ALA A 191 -16.02 40.69 9.09
C ALA A 191 -15.24 41.62 8.13
N GLY A 192 -14.62 41.04 7.10
CA GLY A 192 -13.86 41.77 6.08
C GLY A 192 -12.39 42.04 6.44
N ASP A 193 -11.92 41.65 7.62
CA ASP A 193 -10.49 41.68 7.97
C ASP A 193 -9.84 40.31 7.69
N GLU A 194 -8.96 40.27 6.69
CA GLU A 194 -8.22 39.05 6.29
C GLU A 194 -7.33 38.48 7.41
N ALA A 195 -7.05 39.24 8.47
CA ALA A 195 -6.29 38.78 9.63
C ALA A 195 -7.08 37.83 10.55
N TYR A 196 -8.38 37.68 10.33
CA TYR A 196 -9.28 36.86 11.15
C TYR A 196 -9.96 35.80 10.29
N PRO A 197 -10.22 34.59 10.84
CA PRO A 197 -10.95 33.55 10.13
C PRO A 197 -12.41 33.96 9.89
N ALA A 198 -13.01 33.45 8.82
CA ALA A 198 -14.42 33.67 8.52
C ALA A 198 -15.34 32.93 9.49
N ALA A 199 -16.51 33.49 9.78
CA ALA A 199 -17.52 32.82 10.59
C ALA A 199 -17.96 31.48 9.94
N GLY A 200 -18.28 30.48 10.77
CA GLY A 200 -18.79 29.20 10.29
C GLY A 200 -19.09 28.20 11.41
N PRO A 201 -19.55 26.97 11.05
CA PRO A 201 -20.00 25.96 12.01
C PRO A 201 -18.92 25.48 12.99
N HIS A 202 -17.64 25.66 12.63
CA HIS A 202 -16.49 25.31 13.45
C HIS A 202 -16.27 26.26 14.65
N PHE A 203 -17.01 27.37 14.71
CA PHE A 203 -17.04 28.31 15.84
C PHE A 203 -18.31 28.23 16.69
N GLU A 204 -19.20 27.26 16.42
CA GLU A 204 -20.29 26.94 17.35
C GLU A 204 -19.72 26.48 18.70
N PRO A 205 -20.34 26.82 19.84
CA PRO A 205 -19.80 26.52 21.17
C PRO A 205 -19.40 25.05 21.37
N GLU A 206 -20.20 24.10 20.85
CA GLU A 206 -19.93 22.67 20.93
C GLU A 206 -18.72 22.25 20.09
N ALA A 207 -18.55 22.83 18.90
CA ALA A 207 -17.41 22.56 18.03
C ALA A 207 -16.11 23.13 18.62
N VAL A 208 -16.20 24.31 19.24
CA VAL A 208 -15.10 24.92 19.99
C VAL A 208 -14.69 24.00 21.14
N ASP A 209 -15.63 23.58 21.98
CA ASP A 209 -15.34 22.69 23.10
C ASP A 209 -14.78 21.34 22.65
N ALA A 210 -15.31 20.75 21.57
CA ALA A 210 -14.78 19.51 21.02
C ALA A 210 -13.30 19.65 20.62
N PHE A 211 -12.93 20.73 19.93
CA PHE A 211 -11.53 21.00 19.58
C PHE A 211 -10.65 21.20 20.80
N LEU A 212 -11.11 21.96 21.79
CA LEU A 212 -10.36 22.21 23.02
C LEU A 212 -10.15 20.92 23.80
N ASN A 213 -11.17 20.08 23.95
CA ASN A 213 -11.10 18.80 24.66
C ASN A 213 -10.21 17.77 23.96
N SER A 214 -10.08 17.86 22.63
CA SER A 214 -9.15 17.03 21.85
C SER A 214 -7.73 17.60 21.79
N SER A 215 -7.50 18.76 22.41
CA SER A 215 -6.22 19.46 22.48
C SER A 215 -5.53 19.22 23.82
N ASN A 216 -4.24 19.57 23.89
CA ASN A 216 -3.49 19.54 25.14
C ASN A 216 -3.64 20.87 25.91
N SER A 217 -3.54 20.80 27.24
CA SER A 217 -3.88 21.91 28.14
C SER A 217 -3.01 23.16 27.90
N MET A 218 -1.69 22.98 27.79
CA MET A 218 -0.75 24.06 27.50
C MET A 218 -1.00 24.74 26.15
N TYR A 219 -1.45 24.00 25.14
CA TYR A 219 -1.74 24.55 23.81
C TYR A 219 -2.95 25.48 23.88
N VAL A 220 -3.98 25.10 24.63
CA VAL A 220 -5.19 25.91 24.85
C VAL A 220 -4.88 27.15 25.69
N GLN A 221 -4.22 26.99 26.83
CA GLN A 221 -3.99 28.09 27.79
C GLN A 221 -3.08 29.20 27.25
N PHE A 222 -2.00 28.84 26.55
CA PHE A 222 -0.94 29.79 26.17
C PHE A 222 -1.00 30.24 24.71
N SER A 223 -1.98 29.76 23.93
CA SER A 223 -2.22 30.25 22.57
C SER A 223 -3.04 31.53 22.59
N HIS A 224 -2.69 32.47 21.72
CA HIS A 224 -3.50 33.69 21.57
C HIS A 224 -4.84 33.34 20.90
N PRO A 225 -6.00 33.83 21.38
CA PRO A 225 -7.32 33.46 20.86
C PRO A 225 -7.45 33.57 19.34
N ARG A 226 -7.01 34.69 18.73
CA ARG A 226 -6.94 34.85 17.26
C ARG A 226 -6.25 33.69 16.54
N ARG A 227 -5.06 33.28 17.01
CA ARG A 227 -4.27 32.21 16.39
C ARG A 227 -4.96 30.86 16.56
N LEU A 228 -5.57 30.64 17.72
CA LEU A 228 -6.27 29.39 17.99
C LEU A 228 -7.51 29.27 17.10
N ALA A 229 -8.30 30.33 16.96
CA ALA A 229 -9.45 30.38 16.06
C ALA A 229 -9.05 30.04 14.60
N LYS A 230 -7.93 30.59 14.11
CA LYS A 230 -7.41 30.23 12.78
C LYS A 230 -7.02 28.74 12.69
N GLN A 231 -6.32 28.21 13.70
CA GLN A 231 -5.96 26.79 13.75
C GLN A 231 -7.19 25.87 13.83
N MET A 232 -8.27 26.31 14.47
CA MET A 232 -9.54 25.60 14.52
C MET A 232 -10.24 25.54 13.16
N GLU A 233 -10.24 26.63 12.41
CA GLU A 233 -10.72 26.65 11.01
C GLU A 233 -9.95 25.62 10.19
N LEU A 234 -8.60 25.64 10.26
CA LEU A 234 -7.75 24.71 9.53
C LEU A 234 -7.93 23.25 9.98
N PHE A 235 -8.08 23.00 11.28
CA PHE A 235 -8.37 21.67 11.84
C PHE A 235 -9.63 21.08 11.20
N HIS A 236 -10.71 21.86 11.18
CA HIS A 236 -11.99 21.41 10.66
C HIS A 236 -11.96 21.11 9.16
N ARG A 237 -11.06 21.77 8.41
CA ARG A 237 -10.85 21.48 6.98
C ARG A 237 -10.14 20.15 6.71
N VAL A 238 -9.39 19.61 7.68
CA VAL A 238 -8.60 18.39 7.46
C VAL A 238 -8.96 17.22 8.38
N LYS A 239 -9.70 17.43 9.47
CA LYS A 239 -10.11 16.36 10.39
C LYS A 239 -10.90 15.27 9.65
N GLY A 240 -10.59 14.00 9.91
CA GLY A 240 -11.22 12.87 9.21
C GLY A 240 -10.82 12.71 7.74
N THR A 241 -9.85 13.48 7.26
CA THR A 241 -9.31 13.38 5.89
C THR A 241 -7.83 13.00 5.91
N GLU A 242 -7.23 12.88 4.73
CA GLU A 242 -5.79 12.74 4.55
C GLU A 242 -5.14 14.05 4.05
N GLY A 243 -5.85 15.18 4.15
CA GLY A 243 -5.44 16.47 3.62
C GLY A 243 -4.36 17.19 4.44
N VAL A 244 -3.76 18.19 3.80
CA VAL A 244 -2.91 19.20 4.42
C VAL A 244 -3.39 20.56 3.94
N VAL A 245 -3.56 21.48 4.88
CA VAL A 245 -3.88 22.88 4.58
C VAL A 245 -2.79 23.77 5.14
N VAL A 246 -2.44 24.81 4.36
CA VAL A 246 -1.41 25.79 4.70
C VAL A 246 -2.05 27.17 4.59
N ASP A 247 -1.87 27.96 5.62
CA ASP A 247 -2.22 29.37 5.70
C ASP A 247 -0.95 30.20 5.79
N VAL A 248 -0.91 31.33 5.09
CA VAL A 248 0.26 32.19 4.93
C VAL A 248 -0.10 33.60 5.37
N GLU A 249 0.54 34.09 6.43
CA GLU A 249 0.30 35.44 6.97
C GLU A 249 1.59 36.29 6.87
N HIS A 250 1.59 37.28 5.99
CA HIS A 250 2.70 38.22 5.79
C HIS A 250 2.72 39.38 6.79
N ASN A 251 3.85 40.10 6.80
CA ASN A 251 4.10 41.32 7.60
C ASN A 251 3.93 41.07 9.10
N TRP A 252 4.31 39.88 9.57
CA TRP A 252 4.04 39.41 10.92
C TRP A 252 4.64 40.34 12.00
N GLU A 253 5.77 40.97 11.70
CA GLU A 253 6.49 41.93 12.55
C GLU A 253 5.66 43.17 12.91
N SER A 254 4.69 43.54 12.07
CA SER A 254 3.85 44.74 12.24
C SER A 254 2.50 44.47 12.89
N ARG A 255 2.11 43.20 13.03
CA ARG A 255 0.73 42.78 13.36
C ARG A 255 0.32 43.03 14.81
N THR A 256 1.24 42.97 15.77
CA THR A 256 0.93 43.27 17.18
C THR A 256 2.09 44.02 17.82
N LYS A 257 1.80 44.82 18.86
CA LYS A 257 2.86 45.46 19.66
C LYS A 257 3.80 44.44 20.33
N GLU A 258 3.34 43.19 20.53
CA GLU A 258 4.13 42.07 21.05
C GLU A 258 5.10 41.46 20.02
N ASN A 259 4.90 41.71 18.71
CA ASN A 259 5.73 41.18 17.62
C ASN A 259 6.91 42.09 17.23
N LYS A 260 7.16 43.19 17.97
CA LYS A 260 8.30 44.07 17.71
C LYS A 260 9.62 43.35 17.99
N TYR A 261 10.16 42.73 16.95
CA TYR A 261 11.53 42.25 16.90
C TYR A 261 12.50 43.41 16.58
N ALA A 262 13.77 43.22 16.94
CA ALA A 262 14.84 44.17 16.65
C ALA A 262 15.27 44.18 15.16
N THR A 263 14.81 43.22 14.35
CA THR A 263 15.23 43.05 12.95
C THR A 263 14.29 43.74 11.96
N SER A 264 14.87 44.37 10.94
CA SER A 264 14.17 45.07 9.85
C SER A 264 13.73 44.15 8.70
N ALA A 265 13.91 42.83 8.83
CA ALA A 265 13.59 41.87 7.78
C ALA A 265 12.10 41.49 7.79
N PRO A 266 11.46 41.33 6.60
CA PRO A 266 10.06 40.96 6.51
C PRO A 266 9.84 39.53 7.03
N GLN A 267 8.81 39.34 7.85
CA GLN A 267 8.49 38.04 8.46
C GLN A 267 7.16 37.49 7.93
N THR A 268 7.12 36.19 7.68
CA THR A 268 5.91 35.47 7.25
C THR A 268 5.64 34.28 8.16
N MET A 269 4.41 34.17 8.66
CA MET A 269 3.95 33.02 9.45
C MET A 269 3.28 32.00 8.54
N LEU A 270 3.72 30.75 8.63
CA LEU A 270 3.10 29.60 7.98
C LEU A 270 2.39 28.77 9.03
N THR A 271 1.06 28.63 8.91
CA THR A 271 0.26 27.74 9.78
C THR A 271 -0.21 26.55 8.95
N ILE A 272 0.22 25.35 9.34
CA ILE A 272 -0.02 24.11 8.63
C ILE A 272 -0.80 23.16 9.53
N ALA A 273 -1.96 22.70 9.06
CA ALA A 273 -2.69 21.60 9.67
C ALA A 273 -2.55 20.37 8.76
N ALA A 274 -1.88 19.33 9.26
CA ALA A 274 -1.60 18.12 8.52
C ALA A 274 -2.22 16.90 9.21
N SER A 275 -3.21 16.28 8.56
CA SER A 275 -3.91 15.11 9.12
C SER A 275 -3.08 13.83 8.97
N ASN A 276 -3.09 12.99 10.01
CA ASN A 276 -2.54 11.64 10.05
C ASN A 276 -1.10 11.53 9.53
N VAL A 277 -0.22 12.43 9.97
CA VAL A 277 1.22 12.44 9.65
C VAL A 277 2.07 12.07 10.86
N LEU A 278 3.27 11.53 10.65
CA LEU A 278 4.29 11.49 11.71
C LEU A 278 4.77 12.93 11.98
N PRO A 279 4.49 13.52 13.16
CA PRO A 279 4.66 14.96 13.36
C PRO A 279 6.10 15.43 13.19
N LYS A 280 7.08 14.71 13.76
CA LYS A 280 8.52 14.98 13.59
C LYS A 280 8.91 14.96 12.12
N GLY A 281 8.63 13.85 11.43
CA GLY A 281 9.04 13.66 10.04
C GLY A 281 8.41 14.69 9.09
N PHE A 282 7.15 15.06 9.32
CA PHE A 282 6.49 16.11 8.54
C PHE A 282 7.11 17.49 8.80
N MET A 283 7.35 17.84 10.08
CA MET A 283 7.98 19.11 10.45
C MET A 283 9.41 19.22 9.90
N GLN A 284 10.18 18.13 9.94
CA GLN A 284 11.53 18.07 9.38
C GLN A 284 11.49 18.37 7.88
N LYS A 285 10.62 17.68 7.12
CA LYS A 285 10.44 17.95 5.68
C LYS A 285 10.05 19.38 5.37
N ALA A 286 9.09 19.92 6.11
CA ALA A 286 8.66 21.30 5.93
C ALA A 286 9.82 22.26 6.17
N ALA A 287 10.61 22.05 7.24
CA ALA A 287 11.79 22.86 7.53
C ALA A 287 12.88 22.72 6.44
N THR A 288 13.11 21.51 5.93
CA THR A 288 14.04 21.24 4.81
C THR A 288 13.63 22.00 3.55
N TYR A 289 12.35 21.92 3.18
CA TYR A 289 11.82 22.59 2.00
C TYR A 289 11.85 24.12 2.11
N LEU A 290 11.55 24.66 3.29
CA LEU A 290 11.70 26.11 3.53
C LEU A 290 13.16 26.54 3.43
N GLY A 291 14.10 25.70 3.88
CA GLY A 291 15.53 25.89 3.66
C GLY A 291 15.89 25.99 2.18
N LEU A 292 15.37 25.07 1.34
CA LEU A 292 15.52 25.10 -0.12
C LEU A 292 14.97 26.37 -0.77
N CYS A 293 13.94 26.96 -0.17
CA CYS A 293 13.39 28.23 -0.62
C CYS A 293 14.21 29.44 -0.16
N ASN A 294 15.40 29.27 0.44
CA ASN A 294 16.21 30.33 1.05
C ASN A 294 15.50 31.06 2.21
N LEU A 295 14.66 30.35 2.97
CA LEU A 295 13.97 30.89 4.14
C LEU A 295 14.60 30.38 5.45
N ASN A 296 14.90 31.31 6.34
CA ASN A 296 15.36 31.04 7.70
C ASN A 296 14.17 30.79 8.62
N VAL A 297 14.18 29.69 9.38
CA VAL A 297 13.17 29.43 10.41
C VAL A 297 13.55 30.15 11.71
N VAL A 298 12.80 31.20 12.06
CA VAL A 298 13.05 32.03 13.26
C VAL A 298 12.36 31.45 14.48
N ARG A 299 11.13 30.97 14.30
CA ARG A 299 10.31 30.39 15.38
C ARG A 299 9.51 29.24 14.79
N ALA A 300 9.36 28.15 15.54
CA ALA A 300 8.48 27.07 15.16
C ALA A 300 7.74 26.48 16.37
N HIS A 301 6.52 26.03 16.12
CA HIS A 301 5.71 25.31 17.09
C HIS A 301 5.07 24.09 16.45
N LEU A 302 5.03 23.00 17.19
CA LEU A 302 4.25 21.81 16.86
C LEU A 302 3.33 21.49 18.04
N ASP A 303 2.08 21.17 17.75
CA ASP A 303 1.13 20.58 18.70
C ASP A 303 0.33 19.51 17.93
N VAL A 304 -0.15 18.49 18.62
CA VAL A 304 -1.00 17.44 18.04
C VAL A 304 -2.39 17.53 18.66
N VAL A 305 -3.42 17.56 17.81
CA VAL A 305 -4.84 17.59 18.20
C VAL A 305 -5.46 16.28 17.76
N ASN A 306 -6.12 15.56 18.67
CA ASN A 306 -6.79 14.30 18.33
C ASN A 306 -8.06 14.59 17.51
N SER A 307 -8.41 13.73 16.56
CA SER A 307 -9.61 13.91 15.72
C SER A 307 -10.55 12.72 15.69
N GLY A 308 -10.28 11.68 16.47
CA GLY A 308 -11.11 10.46 16.58
C GLY A 308 -10.27 9.27 17.04
N ASP A 309 -10.81 8.06 16.93
CA ASP A 309 -10.09 6.83 17.25
C ASP A 309 -8.89 6.65 16.29
N ASN A 310 -7.67 6.77 16.84
CA ASN A 310 -6.38 6.66 16.15
C ASN A 310 -6.05 7.71 15.07
N ASP A 311 -6.87 8.75 14.92
CA ASP A 311 -6.66 9.85 13.96
C ASP A 311 -6.22 11.15 14.68
N HIS A 312 -5.29 11.89 14.08
CA HIS A 312 -4.76 13.13 14.66
C HIS A 312 -4.37 14.16 13.60
N VAL A 313 -4.35 15.43 14.01
CA VAL A 313 -3.89 16.55 13.19
C VAL A 313 -2.67 17.20 13.83
N ALA A 314 -1.56 17.23 13.09
CA ALA A 314 -0.37 17.97 13.47
C ALA A 314 -0.52 19.45 13.11
N MET A 315 -0.50 20.31 14.13
CA MET A 315 -0.54 21.77 14.02
C MET A 315 0.88 22.34 14.03
N VAL A 316 1.42 22.59 12.85
CA VAL A 316 2.77 23.12 12.65
C VAL A 316 2.69 24.61 12.34
N ARG A 317 3.37 25.45 13.13
CA ARG A 317 3.47 26.90 12.88
C ARG A 317 4.92 27.27 12.72
N ILE A 318 5.31 27.88 11.61
CA ILE A 318 6.70 28.24 11.30
C ILE A 318 6.73 29.71 10.90
N LEU A 319 7.44 30.52 11.69
CA LEU A 319 7.77 31.90 11.35
C LEU A 319 9.08 31.88 10.56
N VAL A 320 9.01 32.39 9.33
CA VAL A 320 10.16 32.45 8.43
C VAL A 320 10.53 33.89 8.08
N GLN A 321 11.81 34.08 7.79
CA GLN A 321 12.35 35.31 7.20
C GLN A 321 13.27 34.96 6.01
N PRO A 322 13.39 35.81 4.99
CA PRO A 322 14.38 35.62 3.92
C PRO A 322 15.80 35.50 4.48
N SER A 323 16.63 34.68 3.84
CA SER A 323 18.07 34.62 4.15
C SER A 323 18.77 35.94 3.79
N GLU A 324 19.93 36.21 4.39
CA GLU A 324 20.72 37.40 4.03
C GLU A 324 21.03 37.44 2.53
N GLN A 325 21.26 36.27 1.91
CA GLN A 325 21.52 36.16 0.48
C GLN A 325 20.27 36.50 -0.33
N ALA A 326 19.11 35.95 0.04
CA ALA A 326 17.84 36.25 -0.63
C ALA A 326 17.47 37.74 -0.53
N LEU A 327 17.76 38.39 0.59
CA LEU A 327 17.59 39.84 0.75
C LEU A 327 18.54 40.63 -0.16
N LYS A 328 19.81 40.22 -0.29
CA LYS A 328 20.77 40.87 -1.19
C LYS A 328 20.37 40.72 -2.66
N ASP A 329 19.81 39.57 -3.01
CA ASP A 329 19.41 39.24 -4.39
C ASP A 329 18.01 39.79 -4.75
N ASN A 330 17.32 40.46 -3.82
CA ASN A 330 15.92 40.89 -3.95
C ASN A 330 15.01 39.74 -4.44
N PHE A 331 15.21 38.55 -3.87
CA PHE A 331 14.51 37.34 -4.32
C PHE A 331 12.99 37.45 -4.08
N GLU A 332 12.19 37.27 -5.13
CA GLU A 332 10.74 37.22 -5.02
C GLU A 332 10.25 35.80 -4.72
N PHE A 333 9.41 35.66 -3.70
CA PHE A 333 8.90 34.37 -3.26
C PHE A 333 7.52 34.09 -3.86
N GLU A 334 7.40 33.01 -4.62
CA GLU A 334 6.10 32.49 -5.08
C GLU A 334 5.37 31.73 -3.95
N TRP A 335 4.73 32.47 -3.04
CA TRP A 335 4.06 31.87 -1.86
C TRP A 335 2.94 30.87 -2.19
N SER A 336 2.29 31.00 -3.34
CA SER A 336 1.31 30.03 -3.84
C SER A 336 1.96 28.67 -4.16
N LYS A 337 3.18 28.68 -4.72
CA LYS A 337 3.98 27.48 -4.99
C LYS A 337 4.55 26.89 -3.71
N ILE A 338 5.07 27.73 -2.82
CA ILE A 338 5.60 27.30 -1.51
C ILE A 338 4.49 26.61 -0.70
N SER A 339 3.32 27.23 -0.57
CA SER A 339 2.18 26.65 0.15
C SER A 339 1.66 25.37 -0.53
N GLY A 340 1.60 25.32 -1.86
CA GLY A 340 1.27 24.11 -2.61
C GLY A 340 2.23 22.94 -2.34
N ASN A 341 3.54 23.20 -2.40
CA ASN A 341 4.56 22.19 -2.14
C ASN A 341 4.53 21.72 -0.68
N LEU A 342 4.33 22.62 0.29
CA LEU A 342 4.18 22.24 1.70
C LEU A 342 3.01 21.27 1.94
N LYS A 343 1.91 21.40 1.19
CA LYS A 343 0.82 20.41 1.22
C LYS A 343 1.26 19.07 0.64
N TYR A 344 1.96 19.13 -0.48
CA TYR A 344 2.41 17.96 -1.24
C TYR A 344 3.48 17.14 -0.50
N LEU A 345 4.37 17.77 0.28
CA LEU A 345 5.48 17.12 1.01
C LEU A 345 5.06 15.94 1.91
N LYS A 346 3.80 15.89 2.34
CA LYS A 346 3.26 14.73 3.07
C LYS A 346 3.48 13.42 2.30
N TRP A 347 3.34 13.49 0.98
CA TRP A 347 3.26 12.37 0.04
C TRP A 347 4.55 12.14 -0.77
N VAL A 348 5.47 13.10 -0.76
CA VAL A 348 6.79 12.97 -1.40
C VAL A 348 7.70 12.10 -0.57
N ASP A 349 8.46 11.22 -1.21
CA ASP A 349 9.54 10.46 -0.58
C ASP A 349 10.65 11.38 -0.04
N ASP A 350 11.45 10.89 0.90
CA ASP A 350 12.52 11.68 1.52
C ASP A 350 13.68 11.89 0.54
N ARG A 351 13.96 10.90 -0.32
CA ARG A 351 15.11 10.86 -1.22
C ARG A 351 15.08 11.97 -2.29
N PRO A 352 13.97 12.21 -3.04
CA PRO A 352 13.88 13.35 -3.96
C PRO A 352 14.12 14.72 -3.33
N VAL A 353 13.65 14.91 -2.08
CA VAL A 353 13.86 16.16 -1.34
C VAL A 353 15.33 16.33 -1.00
N ASN A 354 16.00 15.27 -0.55
CA ASN A 354 17.42 15.28 -0.24
C ASN A 354 18.29 15.51 -1.48
N LEU A 355 17.96 14.89 -2.61
CA LEU A 355 18.67 15.14 -3.87
C LEU A 355 18.55 16.60 -4.31
N THR A 356 17.38 17.21 -4.11
CA THR A 356 17.17 18.64 -4.38
C THR A 356 18.00 19.53 -3.45
N LEU A 357 18.28 19.12 -2.21
CA LEU A 357 19.20 19.85 -1.31
C LEU A 357 20.63 19.85 -1.82
N GLN A 358 21.07 18.73 -2.37
CA GLN A 358 22.41 18.60 -2.94
C GLN A 358 22.52 19.35 -4.27
N HIS A 359 21.44 19.37 -5.06
CA HIS A 359 21.38 20.02 -6.37
C HIS A 359 20.12 20.91 -6.49
N PRO A 360 20.15 22.15 -5.96
CA PRO A 360 18.98 23.04 -5.93
C PRO A 360 18.35 23.31 -7.31
N ASP A 361 19.15 23.37 -8.37
CA ASP A 361 18.71 23.64 -9.74
C ASP A 361 17.82 22.52 -10.33
N LEU A 362 17.92 21.30 -9.78
CA LEU A 362 17.15 20.15 -10.23
C LEU A 362 15.65 20.32 -9.93
N GLY A 363 15.34 20.79 -8.72
CA GLY A 363 13.99 20.89 -8.19
C GLY A 363 13.33 19.53 -7.89
N ILE A 364 12.33 19.55 -7.00
CA ILE A 364 11.66 18.34 -6.49
C ILE A 364 11.00 17.53 -7.60
N SER A 365 10.43 18.19 -8.63
CA SER A 365 9.75 17.49 -9.72
C SER A 365 10.66 16.59 -10.53
N ARG A 366 11.88 17.04 -10.87
CA ARG A 366 12.83 16.22 -11.63
C ARG A 366 13.41 15.13 -10.74
N ALA A 367 13.78 15.47 -9.51
CA ALA A 367 14.26 14.50 -8.53
C ALA A 367 13.26 13.35 -8.34
N GLU A 368 11.96 13.65 -8.18
CA GLU A 368 10.91 12.63 -8.05
C GLU A 368 10.85 11.70 -9.27
N LEU A 369 10.96 12.25 -10.48
CA LEU A 369 10.95 11.47 -11.72
C LEU A 369 12.18 10.58 -11.83
N ILE A 370 13.37 11.10 -11.51
CA ILE A 370 14.62 10.33 -11.50
C ILE A 370 14.49 9.12 -10.57
N TYR A 371 14.01 9.33 -9.33
CA TYR A 371 13.81 8.21 -8.40
C TYR A 371 12.70 7.26 -8.84
N ALA A 372 11.59 7.76 -9.39
CA ALA A 372 10.49 6.93 -9.86
C ALA A 372 10.95 5.99 -10.99
N TYR A 373 11.58 6.54 -12.04
CA TYR A 373 12.08 5.74 -13.15
C TYR A 373 13.24 4.83 -12.74
N GLY A 374 14.19 5.30 -11.92
CA GLY A 374 15.26 4.44 -11.39
C GLY A 374 14.71 3.24 -10.61
N ASN A 375 13.67 3.46 -9.78
CA ASN A 375 13.01 2.39 -9.03
C ASN A 375 12.25 1.40 -9.91
N MET A 376 11.62 1.90 -10.98
CA MET A 376 10.91 1.07 -11.96
C MET A 376 11.89 0.21 -12.77
N MET A 377 12.99 0.82 -13.24
CA MET A 377 13.99 0.15 -14.06
C MET A 377 14.79 -0.90 -13.30
N HIS A 378 14.94 -0.78 -11.98
CA HIS A 378 15.57 -1.82 -11.16
C HIS A 378 14.94 -3.21 -11.40
N GLY A 379 13.61 -3.30 -11.45
CA GLY A 379 12.93 -4.58 -11.69
C GLY A 379 13.21 -5.20 -13.06
N VAL A 380 13.56 -4.37 -14.06
CA VAL A 380 13.83 -4.79 -15.44
C VAL A 380 15.32 -5.07 -15.65
N LEU A 381 16.19 -4.14 -15.25
CA LEU A 381 17.64 -4.20 -15.50
C LEU A 381 18.36 -5.20 -14.59
N ALA A 382 17.91 -5.42 -13.35
CA ALA A 382 18.51 -6.42 -12.45
C ALA A 382 18.41 -7.85 -13.00
N LYS A 383 17.56 -8.10 -14.02
CA LYS A 383 17.49 -9.40 -14.73
C LYS A 383 18.54 -9.55 -15.81
N LYS A 384 19.00 -8.45 -16.39
CA LYS A 384 20.10 -8.45 -17.35
C LYS A 384 21.41 -8.68 -16.61
N ASP A 385 21.66 -7.90 -15.57
CA ASP A 385 22.83 -8.05 -14.71
C ASP A 385 22.51 -7.54 -13.28
N PRO A 386 22.32 -8.44 -12.30
CA PRO A 386 22.00 -8.04 -10.92
C PRO A 386 23.17 -7.36 -10.19
N PHE A 387 24.41 -7.52 -10.67
CA PHE A 387 25.59 -6.88 -10.08
C PHE A 387 25.77 -5.47 -10.61
N ALA A 388 25.60 -5.26 -11.92
CA ALA A 388 25.65 -3.92 -12.51
C ALA A 388 24.47 -3.06 -12.04
N TYR A 389 23.26 -3.64 -12.02
CA TYR A 389 22.01 -2.93 -11.78
C TYR A 389 21.39 -3.26 -10.42
N SER A 390 22.18 -3.20 -9.35
CA SER A 390 21.59 -3.15 -8.00
C SER A 390 20.88 -1.81 -7.80
N LEU A 391 19.83 -1.77 -6.96
CA LEU A 391 19.09 -0.53 -6.69
C LEU A 391 20.02 0.61 -6.24
N THR A 392 20.98 0.30 -5.36
CA THR A 392 21.97 1.28 -4.89
C THR A 392 22.80 1.83 -6.03
N ARG A 393 23.33 0.97 -6.91
CA ARG A 393 24.12 1.41 -8.06
C ARG A 393 23.30 2.24 -9.04
N ILE A 394 22.06 1.85 -9.32
CA ILE A 394 21.16 2.64 -10.17
C ILE A 394 21.02 4.06 -9.62
N MET A 395 20.77 4.19 -8.31
CA MET A 395 20.62 5.51 -7.70
C MET A 395 21.94 6.28 -7.70
N GLU A 396 23.05 5.66 -7.30
CA GLU A 396 24.39 6.28 -7.36
C GLU A 396 24.73 6.77 -8.77
N THR A 397 24.44 5.97 -9.80
CA THR A 397 24.66 6.35 -11.20
C THR A 397 23.80 7.53 -11.61
N LEU A 398 22.52 7.60 -11.22
CA LEU A 398 21.61 8.70 -11.56
C LEU A 398 21.90 9.99 -10.78
N GLU A 399 22.46 9.87 -9.57
CA GLU A 399 22.83 10.98 -8.68
C GLU A 399 24.23 11.52 -8.99
N HIS A 400 25.07 10.74 -9.68
CA HIS A 400 26.44 11.14 -10.00
C HIS A 400 26.48 12.43 -10.84
N GLU A 401 27.37 13.36 -10.49
CA GLU A 401 27.46 14.70 -11.12
C GLU A 401 27.60 14.66 -12.64
N GLN A 402 28.24 13.63 -13.19
CA GLN A 402 28.41 13.46 -14.64
C GLN A 402 27.15 12.96 -15.37
N HIS A 403 26.25 12.27 -14.67
CA HIS A 403 25.08 11.61 -15.27
C HIS A 403 23.77 12.33 -14.95
N LEU A 404 23.72 13.01 -13.79
CA LEU A 404 22.55 13.78 -13.34
C LEU A 404 22.02 14.78 -14.38
N PRO A 405 22.86 15.49 -15.18
CA PRO A 405 22.37 16.35 -16.25
C PRO A 405 21.54 15.61 -17.31
N PHE A 406 21.90 14.38 -17.67
CA PHE A 406 21.13 13.56 -18.62
C PHE A 406 19.82 13.08 -18.00
N ALA A 407 19.86 12.60 -16.74
CA ALA A 407 18.66 12.20 -16.01
C ALA A 407 17.68 13.37 -15.82
N SER A 408 18.20 14.57 -15.57
CA SER A 408 17.43 15.82 -15.52
C SER A 408 16.80 16.13 -16.89
N ARG A 409 17.57 16.05 -17.99
CA ARG A 409 17.06 16.31 -19.35
C ARG A 409 15.97 15.31 -19.77
N ILE A 410 16.11 14.03 -19.40
CA ILE A 410 15.06 13.02 -19.58
C ILE A 410 13.80 13.38 -18.78
N SER A 411 13.98 13.90 -17.56
CA SER A 411 12.87 14.38 -16.74
C SER A 411 12.20 15.64 -17.33
N ASP A 412 12.96 16.54 -17.97
CA ASP A 412 12.41 17.68 -18.70
C ASP A 412 11.56 17.23 -19.90
N PHE A 413 11.99 16.19 -20.62
CA PHE A 413 11.17 15.57 -21.67
C PHE A 413 9.84 15.06 -21.10
N PHE A 414 9.87 14.34 -19.97
CA PHE A 414 8.64 13.91 -19.29
C PHE A 414 7.72 15.08 -18.95
N LEU A 415 8.26 16.12 -18.31
CA LEU A 415 7.46 17.28 -17.88
C LEU A 415 6.84 17.99 -19.07
N THR A 416 7.59 18.16 -20.18
CA THR A 416 7.08 18.80 -21.39
C THR A 416 6.02 17.95 -22.08
N LYS A 417 6.24 16.62 -22.17
CA LYS A 417 5.33 15.67 -22.81
C LYS A 417 3.94 15.62 -22.15
N PHE A 418 3.88 15.83 -20.84
CA PHE A 418 2.67 15.69 -20.04
C PHE A 418 2.11 17.01 -19.50
N ASP A 419 2.68 18.16 -19.87
CA ASP A 419 2.15 19.46 -19.45
C ASP A 419 0.79 19.74 -20.12
N PRO A 420 -0.32 19.83 -19.37
CA PRO A 420 -1.65 20.07 -19.94
C PRO A 420 -1.80 21.46 -20.58
N GLN A 421 -0.85 22.38 -20.36
CA GLN A 421 -0.84 23.70 -21.01
C GLN A 421 -0.15 23.69 -22.37
N GLN A 422 0.56 22.61 -22.71
CA GLN A 422 1.27 22.46 -23.97
C GLN A 422 0.44 21.66 -24.98
N LYS A 423 0.78 21.81 -26.27
CA LYS A 423 0.23 20.94 -27.31
C LYS A 423 0.75 19.51 -27.13
N GLN A 424 -0.14 18.53 -27.19
CA GLN A 424 0.22 17.11 -27.15
C GLN A 424 1.19 16.76 -28.29
N MET A 425 2.30 16.10 -27.95
CA MET A 425 3.36 15.75 -28.89
C MET A 425 2.96 14.55 -29.76
N THR A 426 3.29 14.59 -31.04
CA THR A 426 3.16 13.42 -31.93
C THR A 426 4.20 12.36 -31.60
N ASP A 427 3.97 11.11 -32.02
CA ASP A 427 4.94 10.02 -31.85
C ASP A 427 6.31 10.37 -32.45
N ALA A 428 6.33 10.98 -33.65
CA ALA A 428 7.57 11.36 -34.33
C ALA A 428 8.36 12.46 -33.57
N GLU A 429 7.66 13.43 -32.96
CA GLU A 429 8.31 14.46 -32.12
C GLU A 429 8.92 13.84 -30.87
N GLN A 430 8.20 12.91 -30.22
CA GLN A 430 8.70 12.20 -29.05
C GLN A 430 9.93 11.33 -29.39
N ASP A 431 9.88 10.59 -30.50
CA ASP A 431 10.97 9.73 -30.95
C ASP A 431 12.22 10.56 -31.29
N ALA A 432 12.05 11.69 -31.97
CA ALA A 432 13.17 12.59 -32.29
C ALA A 432 13.88 13.13 -31.03
N ILE A 433 13.13 13.50 -29.98
CA ILE A 433 13.70 13.95 -28.70
C ILE A 433 14.48 12.82 -28.03
N VAL A 434 13.92 11.60 -28.01
CA VAL A 434 14.57 10.43 -27.42
C VAL A 434 15.87 10.11 -28.17
N ASP A 435 15.84 10.08 -29.49
CA ASP A 435 17.02 9.82 -30.32
C ASP A 435 18.12 10.87 -30.10
N GLU A 436 17.74 12.14 -29.95
CA GLU A 436 18.69 13.21 -29.63
C GLU A 436 19.34 13.01 -28.25
N ILE A 437 18.54 12.69 -27.23
CA ILE A 437 19.02 12.39 -25.87
C ILE A 437 19.97 11.19 -25.89
N LYS A 438 19.60 10.09 -26.55
CA LYS A 438 20.44 8.88 -26.65
C LYS A 438 21.74 9.14 -27.39
N ALA A 439 21.72 9.91 -28.47
CA ALA A 439 22.92 10.30 -29.21
C ALA A 439 23.85 11.17 -28.36
N ASP A 440 23.31 12.03 -27.50
CA ASP A 440 24.07 12.85 -26.56
C ASP A 440 24.70 12.02 -25.43
N ILE A 441 23.93 11.11 -24.82
CA ILE A 441 24.44 10.14 -23.82
C ILE A 441 25.60 9.34 -24.41
N ARG A 442 25.43 8.77 -25.61
CA ARG A 442 26.46 7.95 -26.26
C ARG A 442 27.76 8.71 -26.55
N ARG A 443 27.68 10.03 -26.72
CA ARG A 443 28.85 10.89 -26.99
C ARG A 443 29.61 11.27 -25.72
N ASN A 444 28.93 11.37 -24.58
CA ASN A 444 29.46 12.02 -23.38
C ASN A 444 29.56 11.12 -22.14
N VAL A 445 29.01 9.90 -22.18
CA VAL A 445 29.08 8.92 -21.10
C VAL A 445 29.95 7.75 -21.55
N GLU A 446 30.96 7.37 -20.76
CA GLU A 446 31.89 6.27 -21.09
C GLU A 446 31.43 4.91 -20.54
N GLN A 447 30.72 4.91 -19.41
CA GLN A 447 30.30 3.70 -18.70
C GLN A 447 29.08 3.06 -19.40
N GLU A 448 29.25 1.86 -19.96
CA GLU A 448 28.21 1.18 -20.76
C GLU A 448 26.94 0.84 -19.94
N ASP A 449 27.09 0.51 -18.67
CA ASP A 449 25.97 0.31 -17.74
C ASP A 449 25.19 1.60 -17.47
N ALA A 450 25.88 2.74 -17.33
CA ALA A 450 25.25 4.05 -17.22
C ALA A 450 24.52 4.46 -18.52
N ILE A 451 25.13 4.19 -19.69
CA ILE A 451 24.50 4.42 -21.00
C ILE A 451 23.19 3.61 -21.13
N GLU A 452 23.24 2.31 -20.83
CA GLU A 452 22.07 1.44 -20.91
C GLU A 452 20.97 1.90 -19.93
N LEU A 453 21.33 2.26 -18.70
CA LEU A 453 20.38 2.78 -17.70
C LEU A 453 19.69 4.05 -18.19
N LEU A 454 20.44 5.06 -18.65
CA LEU A 454 19.90 6.34 -19.10
C LEU A 454 19.07 6.18 -20.39
N ASN A 455 19.51 5.34 -21.33
CA ASN A 455 18.75 5.03 -22.54
C ASN A 455 17.42 4.33 -22.21
N THR A 456 17.45 3.34 -21.30
CA THR A 456 16.25 2.65 -20.84
C THR A 456 15.31 3.61 -20.11
N MET A 457 15.84 4.55 -19.33
CA MET A 457 15.05 5.61 -18.69
C MET A 457 14.36 6.52 -19.72
N ALA A 458 15.06 6.92 -20.80
CA ALA A 458 14.48 7.70 -21.88
C ALA A 458 13.35 6.93 -22.61
N ASP A 459 13.57 5.64 -22.89
CA ASP A 459 12.56 4.75 -23.47
C ASP A 459 11.34 4.58 -22.55
N ALA A 460 11.55 4.53 -21.24
CA ALA A 460 10.48 4.45 -20.26
C ALA A 460 9.63 5.73 -20.21
N VAL A 461 10.24 6.92 -20.28
CA VAL A 461 9.50 8.19 -20.38
C VAL A 461 8.69 8.24 -21.68
N ARG A 462 9.30 7.80 -22.79
CA ARG A 462 8.61 7.68 -24.08
C ARG A 462 7.44 6.70 -24.02
N GLY A 463 7.63 5.58 -23.35
CA GLY A 463 6.62 4.55 -23.13
C GLY A 463 5.57 4.88 -22.07
N THR A 464 5.66 6.01 -21.35
CA THR A 464 4.58 6.42 -20.46
C THR A 464 3.42 6.95 -21.30
N LEU A 465 2.20 6.47 -21.03
CA LEU A 465 0.99 6.79 -21.78
C LEU A 465 0.07 7.76 -21.02
N ARG A 466 -0.01 7.64 -19.69
CA ARG A 466 -0.76 8.56 -18.82
C ARG A 466 -0.05 8.76 -17.49
N THR A 467 -0.22 9.93 -16.87
CA THR A 467 0.31 10.23 -15.54
C THR A 467 -0.53 11.26 -14.80
N ASN A 468 -0.55 11.15 -13.47
CA ASN A 468 -1.19 12.13 -12.59
C ASN A 468 -0.24 13.26 -12.15
N LYS A 469 0.97 13.39 -12.72
CA LYS A 469 2.02 14.32 -12.24
C LYS A 469 1.51 15.75 -11.99
N PHE A 470 0.62 16.26 -12.84
CA PHE A 470 0.08 17.63 -12.80
C PHE A 470 -1.19 17.77 -11.93
N VAL A 471 -1.67 16.67 -11.33
CA VAL A 471 -2.72 16.68 -10.30
C VAL A 471 -2.12 17.13 -8.98
N ARG A 472 -2.51 18.31 -8.49
CA ARG A 472 -1.90 18.96 -7.31
C ARG A 472 -2.11 18.22 -6.00
N GLU A 473 -3.25 17.55 -5.84
CA GLU A 473 -3.64 16.88 -4.59
C GLU A 473 -3.36 15.37 -4.56
N ARG A 474 -2.55 14.87 -5.51
CA ARG A 474 -2.22 13.45 -5.61
C ARG A 474 -1.45 12.93 -4.39
N TYR A 475 -1.69 11.68 -4.01
CA TYR A 475 -0.98 11.03 -2.89
C TYR A 475 0.28 10.26 -3.30
N ALA A 476 0.45 9.97 -4.59
CA ALA A 476 1.65 9.36 -5.16
C ALA A 476 1.74 9.69 -6.66
N LEU A 477 2.90 9.42 -7.28
CA LEU A 477 3.06 9.50 -8.73
C LEU A 477 2.56 8.19 -9.35
N SER A 478 1.64 8.28 -10.30
CA SER A 478 1.11 7.16 -11.07
C SER A 478 1.53 7.29 -12.53
N LEU A 479 2.06 6.20 -13.09
CA LEU A 479 2.50 6.08 -14.47
C LEU A 479 1.79 4.89 -15.12
N ARG A 480 0.95 5.13 -16.13
CA ARG A 480 0.42 4.08 -17.00
C ARG A 480 1.40 3.86 -18.14
N MET A 481 2.05 2.70 -18.18
CA MET A 481 3.16 2.38 -19.08
C MET A 481 2.69 1.57 -20.29
N ASP A 482 3.28 1.78 -21.47
CA ASP A 482 3.28 0.80 -22.54
C ASP A 482 4.00 -0.46 -22.04
N PRO A 483 3.31 -1.62 -21.95
CA PRO A 483 3.88 -2.85 -21.44
C PRO A 483 5.09 -3.33 -22.23
N LYS A 484 5.27 -2.91 -23.50
CA LYS A 484 6.43 -3.28 -24.33
C LYS A 484 7.74 -2.77 -23.74
N VAL A 485 7.72 -1.62 -23.06
CA VAL A 485 8.94 -1.03 -22.47
C VAL A 485 9.41 -1.77 -21.23
N LEU A 486 8.49 -2.46 -20.53
CA LEU A 486 8.82 -3.25 -19.34
C LEU A 486 9.22 -4.70 -19.67
N GLY A 487 9.49 -4.97 -20.95
CA GLY A 487 10.25 -6.12 -21.41
C GLY A 487 9.42 -7.37 -21.68
N TYR A 488 9.07 -7.57 -22.95
CA TYR A 488 8.79 -8.90 -23.48
C TYR A 488 10.05 -9.78 -23.34
N GLY A 489 9.92 -10.98 -22.77
CA GLY A 489 11.01 -11.95 -22.63
C GLY A 489 11.90 -11.80 -21.39
N THR A 490 11.79 -10.72 -20.60
CA THR A 490 12.59 -10.54 -19.36
C THR A 490 12.03 -11.33 -18.18
N VAL A 491 10.71 -11.60 -18.17
CA VAL A 491 10.00 -12.30 -17.10
C VAL A 491 9.17 -13.47 -17.64
N GLY A 492 8.46 -13.25 -18.74
CA GLY A 492 7.59 -14.25 -19.36
C GLY A 492 7.45 -14.05 -20.86
N LYS A 493 6.71 -14.96 -21.49
CA LYS A 493 6.53 -15.01 -22.96
C LYS A 493 5.37 -14.15 -23.45
N ASP A 494 4.46 -13.73 -22.59
CA ASP A 494 3.25 -12.99 -22.98
C ASP A 494 3.38 -11.53 -22.54
N THR A 495 3.15 -10.58 -23.45
CA THR A 495 3.14 -9.15 -23.07
C THR A 495 1.86 -8.84 -22.27
N PRO A 496 1.95 -8.20 -21.09
CA PRO A 496 0.76 -7.74 -20.39
C PRO A 496 -0.06 -6.78 -21.25
N PHE A 497 -1.37 -6.70 -21.02
CA PHE A 497 -2.22 -5.68 -21.64
C PHE A 497 -1.90 -4.29 -21.07
N GLY A 498 -1.59 -4.23 -19.78
CA GLY A 498 -1.24 -2.97 -19.14
C GLY A 498 -0.42 -3.09 -17.88
N VAL A 499 0.39 -2.07 -17.64
CA VAL A 499 1.17 -1.92 -16.42
C VAL A 499 1.03 -0.51 -15.88
N PHE A 500 0.65 -0.39 -14.61
CA PHE A 500 0.76 0.84 -13.85
C PHE A 500 1.93 0.72 -12.89
N PHE A 501 2.79 1.73 -12.86
CA PHE A 501 3.83 1.89 -11.87
C PHE A 501 3.52 3.09 -10.99
N ILE A 502 3.49 2.88 -9.67
CA ILE A 502 3.19 3.91 -8.69
C ILE A 502 4.41 4.09 -7.79
N TYR A 503 4.87 5.33 -7.65
CA TYR A 503 5.95 5.71 -6.76
C TYR A 503 5.45 6.73 -5.73
N GLY A 504 5.65 6.46 -4.45
CA GLY A 504 5.22 7.33 -3.37
C GLY A 504 6.15 7.28 -2.18
N ARG A 505 5.80 8.01 -1.11
CA ARG A 505 6.62 8.06 0.10
C ARG A 505 6.81 6.68 0.71
N ARG A 506 8.06 6.19 0.71
CA ARG A 506 8.48 4.90 1.29
C ARG A 506 7.81 3.69 0.63
N PHE A 507 7.39 3.78 -0.63
CA PHE A 507 6.95 2.60 -1.38
C PHE A 507 7.06 2.79 -2.89
N LYS A 508 7.06 1.65 -3.58
CA LYS A 508 6.80 1.56 -5.01
C LYS A 508 5.89 0.38 -5.29
N GLY A 509 5.08 0.46 -6.35
CA GLY A 509 4.11 -0.58 -6.67
C GLY A 509 3.94 -0.78 -8.16
N PHE A 510 3.69 -2.03 -8.54
CA PHE A 510 3.26 -2.40 -9.88
C PHE A 510 1.83 -2.93 -9.83
N HIS A 511 0.97 -2.49 -10.73
CA HIS A 511 -0.27 -3.19 -11.09
C HIS A 511 -0.16 -3.70 -12.53
N VAL A 512 -0.12 -5.01 -12.71
CA VAL A 512 0.00 -5.68 -14.01
C VAL A 512 -1.33 -6.31 -14.37
N ARG A 513 -1.79 -6.16 -15.61
CA ARG A 513 -3.04 -6.76 -16.12
C ARG A 513 -2.85 -7.38 -17.51
N PHE A 514 -3.51 -8.51 -17.77
CA PHE A 514 -3.43 -9.25 -19.04
C PHE A 514 -4.62 -9.02 -19.98
N ARG A 515 -5.65 -8.30 -19.52
CA ARG A 515 -6.79 -7.87 -20.32
C ARG A 515 -7.21 -6.47 -19.92
N ASP A 516 -8.07 -5.86 -20.74
CA ASP A 516 -8.69 -4.58 -20.42
C ASP A 516 -9.59 -4.70 -19.18
N ILE A 517 -10.59 -5.59 -19.24
CA ILE A 517 -11.37 -5.95 -18.06
C ILE A 517 -10.58 -7.03 -17.32
N ALA A 518 -10.00 -6.69 -16.17
CA ALA A 518 -9.17 -7.61 -15.39
C ALA A 518 -9.31 -7.39 -13.88
N ARG A 519 -9.15 -8.46 -13.10
CA ARG A 519 -9.17 -8.42 -11.63
C ARG A 519 -8.00 -9.13 -10.98
N GLY A 520 -7.66 -8.69 -9.77
CA GLY A 520 -6.47 -9.18 -9.09
C GLY A 520 -6.27 -8.68 -7.67
N GLY A 521 -5.58 -9.47 -6.86
CA GLY A 521 -5.25 -9.09 -5.48
C GLY A 521 -4.27 -7.91 -5.40
N LEU A 522 -4.47 -7.01 -4.42
CA LEU A 522 -3.50 -6.01 -3.98
C LEU A 522 -2.71 -6.56 -2.80
N ARG A 523 -1.39 -6.72 -2.99
CA ARG A 523 -0.46 -7.27 -2.01
C ARG A 523 0.47 -6.18 -1.49
N MET A 524 0.60 -6.06 -0.17
CA MET A 524 1.62 -5.20 0.45
C MET A 524 2.77 -6.05 0.98
N VAL A 525 3.96 -5.82 0.45
CA VAL A 525 5.21 -6.46 0.87
C VAL A 525 5.96 -5.49 1.78
N TYR A 526 6.20 -5.90 3.03
CA TYR A 526 7.01 -5.15 3.99
C TYR A 526 8.20 -6.03 4.43
N PRO A 527 9.38 -5.84 3.84
CA PRO A 527 10.59 -6.59 4.19
C PRO A 527 11.06 -6.28 5.62
N SER A 528 11.67 -7.25 6.28
CA SER A 528 12.16 -7.10 7.66
C SER A 528 13.52 -6.38 7.77
N SER A 529 14.24 -6.22 6.66
CA SER A 529 15.55 -5.56 6.60
C SER A 529 15.79 -4.88 5.26
N THR A 530 16.79 -4.02 5.19
CA THR A 530 17.23 -3.36 3.95
C THR A 530 17.71 -4.36 2.90
N ASP A 531 18.43 -5.42 3.31
CA ASP A 531 18.90 -6.47 2.39
C ASP A 531 17.73 -7.27 1.80
N ALA A 532 16.75 -7.63 2.64
CA ALA A 532 15.53 -8.27 2.17
C ALA A 532 14.77 -7.33 1.22
N HIS A 533 14.72 -6.04 1.51
CA HIS A 533 14.10 -5.06 0.62
C HIS A 533 14.79 -4.97 -0.74
N ALA A 534 16.12 -4.99 -0.80
CA ALA A 534 16.85 -4.99 -2.07
C ALA A 534 16.52 -6.24 -2.92
N LEU A 535 16.45 -7.42 -2.28
CA LEU A 535 16.11 -8.68 -2.94
C LEU A 535 14.67 -8.67 -3.49
N GLU A 536 13.70 -8.29 -2.66
CA GLU A 536 12.29 -8.20 -3.06
C GLU A 536 12.10 -7.13 -4.13
N SER A 537 12.85 -6.03 -4.07
CA SER A 537 12.80 -4.98 -5.08
C SER A 537 13.21 -5.46 -6.48
N ALA A 538 14.16 -6.38 -6.60
CA ALA A 538 14.57 -6.94 -7.89
C ALA A 538 13.58 -7.99 -8.43
N ARG A 539 12.67 -8.49 -7.59
CA ARG A 539 11.67 -9.52 -7.92
C ARG A 539 10.25 -8.99 -8.03
N GLN A 540 9.98 -7.79 -7.52
CA GLN A 540 8.64 -7.21 -7.42
C GLN A 540 7.84 -7.23 -8.73
N TYR A 541 8.42 -6.75 -9.83
CA TYR A 541 7.72 -6.76 -11.13
C TYR A 541 7.45 -8.19 -11.62
N ASN A 542 8.41 -9.10 -11.43
CA ASN A 542 8.24 -10.51 -11.78
C ASN A 542 7.13 -11.17 -10.98
N GLU A 543 7.05 -10.88 -9.68
CA GLU A 543 5.99 -11.38 -8.82
C GLU A 543 4.63 -10.85 -9.29
N ALA A 544 4.51 -9.54 -9.53
CA ALA A 544 3.29 -8.93 -10.05
C ALA A 544 2.87 -9.57 -11.39
N TYR A 545 3.80 -9.75 -12.33
CA TYR A 545 3.57 -10.40 -13.62
C TYR A 545 3.12 -11.86 -13.44
N ASN A 546 3.87 -12.67 -12.70
CA ASN A 546 3.62 -14.10 -12.56
C ASN A 546 2.29 -14.38 -11.87
N LEU A 547 1.97 -13.59 -10.84
CA LEU A 547 0.68 -13.69 -10.14
C LEU A 547 -0.47 -13.21 -11.01
N ALA A 548 -0.31 -12.12 -11.78
CA ALA A 548 -1.32 -11.66 -12.73
C ALA A 548 -1.56 -12.70 -13.84
N PHE A 549 -0.50 -13.36 -14.32
CA PHE A 549 -0.60 -14.41 -15.33
C PHE A 549 -1.27 -15.67 -14.77
N ALA A 550 -0.92 -16.09 -13.56
CA ALA A 550 -1.62 -17.18 -12.88
C ALA A 550 -3.12 -16.86 -12.71
N GLN A 551 -3.44 -15.60 -12.39
CA GLN A 551 -4.82 -15.13 -12.31
C GLN A 551 -5.53 -15.17 -13.67
N GLN A 552 -4.83 -14.87 -14.77
CA GLN A 552 -5.37 -14.97 -16.14
C GLN A 552 -5.78 -16.41 -16.47
N LEU A 553 -5.00 -17.40 -16.03
CA LEU A 553 -5.34 -18.81 -16.21
C LEU A 553 -6.49 -19.27 -15.29
N LYS A 554 -6.67 -18.63 -14.13
CA LYS A 554 -7.77 -18.93 -13.20
C LYS A 554 -9.10 -18.34 -13.67
N ASN A 555 -9.09 -17.14 -14.20
CA ASN A 555 -10.30 -16.37 -14.50
C ASN A 555 -11.00 -16.73 -15.83
N LYS A 556 -10.64 -17.86 -16.46
CA LYS A 556 -11.17 -18.31 -17.77
C LYS A 556 -12.70 -18.35 -17.88
N ASP A 557 -13.42 -18.49 -16.76
CA ASP A 557 -14.88 -18.67 -16.72
C ASP A 557 -15.66 -17.39 -16.43
N ILE A 558 -14.97 -16.27 -16.24
CA ILE A 558 -15.56 -15.01 -15.82
C ILE A 558 -15.18 -13.87 -16.79
N PRO A 559 -15.90 -12.73 -16.74
CA PRO A 559 -15.65 -11.60 -17.64
C PRO A 559 -14.25 -11.01 -17.48
N GLU A 560 -13.65 -11.08 -16.30
CA GLU A 560 -12.38 -10.44 -16.01
C GLU A 560 -11.17 -11.32 -16.34
N GLY A 561 -10.19 -10.79 -17.08
CA GLY A 561 -8.84 -11.34 -17.13
C GLY A 561 -8.06 -11.22 -15.82
N GLY A 562 -6.82 -11.68 -15.85
CA GLY A 562 -5.93 -11.65 -14.70
C GLY A 562 -5.22 -10.31 -14.50
N SER A 563 -5.25 -9.79 -13.28
CA SER A 563 -4.36 -8.71 -12.84
C SER A 563 -3.73 -9.03 -11.48
N LYS A 564 -2.77 -8.20 -11.06
CA LYS A 564 -2.20 -8.22 -9.72
C LYS A 564 -1.56 -6.87 -9.40
N ALA A 565 -1.74 -6.37 -8.19
CA ALA A 565 -0.94 -5.30 -7.64
C ALA A 565 0.03 -5.82 -6.55
N VAL A 566 1.30 -5.45 -6.65
CA VAL A 566 2.33 -5.75 -5.64
C VAL A 566 3.03 -4.45 -5.25
N VAL A 567 2.86 -4.05 -3.99
CA VAL A 567 3.40 -2.81 -3.44
C VAL A 567 4.49 -3.14 -2.43
N LEU A 568 5.72 -2.75 -2.73
CA LEU A 568 6.88 -2.92 -1.88
C LEU A 568 7.09 -1.65 -1.05
N CYS A 569 7.02 -1.79 0.27
CA CYS A 569 7.29 -0.71 1.22
C CYS A 569 8.76 -0.72 1.63
N ASP A 570 9.37 0.46 1.71
CA ASP A 570 10.71 0.65 2.28
C ASP A 570 10.61 0.57 3.81
N PRO A 571 11.25 -0.42 4.47
CA PRO A 571 11.20 -0.52 5.92
C PRO A 571 11.98 0.62 6.60
N ILE A 572 11.46 1.15 7.70
CA ILE A 572 12.22 2.05 8.58
C ILE A 572 12.96 1.17 9.60
N VAL A 573 14.23 0.90 9.34
CA VAL A 573 15.11 0.15 10.25
C VAL A 573 15.87 1.14 11.14
N GLY A 574 15.32 1.44 12.32
CA GLY A 574 16.04 2.14 13.38
C GLY A 574 16.96 1.19 14.18
N PRO A 575 17.80 1.70 15.10
CA PRO A 575 18.39 0.86 16.14
C PRO A 575 17.28 0.14 16.94
N VAL A 576 17.58 -1.05 17.47
CA VAL A 576 16.61 -1.97 18.12
C VAL A 576 15.61 -1.21 18.99
N GLY A 577 14.33 -1.21 18.59
CA GLY A 577 13.22 -0.60 19.33
C GLY A 577 12.57 0.64 18.69
N ASP A 578 13.20 1.26 17.70
CA ASP A 578 12.71 2.51 17.09
C ASP A 578 12.12 2.25 15.69
N MET A 579 10.90 1.68 15.63
CA MET A 579 10.14 1.54 14.38
C MET A 579 9.01 2.56 14.36
N ALA A 580 8.94 3.39 13.30
CA ALA A 580 7.62 3.88 12.90
C ALA A 580 6.76 2.63 12.66
N PRO A 581 5.53 2.54 13.21
CA PRO A 581 4.80 1.28 13.20
C PRO A 581 4.70 0.78 11.76
N ARG A 582 5.20 -0.43 11.49
CA ARG A 582 5.07 -1.12 10.20
C ARG A 582 3.71 -0.85 9.56
N ASP A 583 2.66 -0.95 10.38
CA ASP A 583 1.28 -0.75 9.98
C ASP A 583 1.02 0.68 9.50
N PHE A 584 1.57 1.72 10.15
CA PHE A 584 1.47 3.10 9.65
C PHE A 584 2.01 3.23 8.22
N ILE A 585 3.19 2.66 7.94
CA ILE A 585 3.79 2.71 6.60
C ILE A 585 2.88 1.97 5.62
N ILE A 586 2.49 0.72 5.92
CA ILE A 586 1.64 -0.08 5.04
C ILE A 586 0.30 0.63 4.78
N ARG A 587 -0.39 1.13 5.82
CA ARG A 587 -1.69 1.83 5.69
C ARG A 587 -1.57 3.08 4.82
N LYS A 588 -0.51 3.87 5.00
CA LYS A 588 -0.28 5.05 4.14
C LYS A 588 0.05 4.67 2.71
N SER A 589 0.83 3.61 2.50
CA SER A 589 1.14 3.10 1.18
C SER A 589 -0.09 2.55 0.46
N VAL A 590 -0.99 1.81 1.14
CA VAL A 590 -2.28 1.37 0.55
C VAL A 590 -3.11 2.56 0.11
N LYS A 591 -3.26 3.56 0.99
CA LYS A 591 -4.03 4.77 0.70
C LYS A 591 -3.45 5.53 -0.49
N ALA A 592 -2.14 5.75 -0.50
CA ALA A 592 -1.45 6.48 -1.56
C ALA A 592 -1.44 5.73 -2.90
N PHE A 593 -1.22 4.41 -2.88
CA PHE A 593 -1.24 3.57 -4.08
C PHE A 593 -2.62 3.58 -4.74
N SER A 594 -3.67 3.36 -3.94
CA SER A 594 -5.04 3.25 -4.44
C SER A 594 -5.56 4.60 -4.93
N ASP A 595 -5.27 5.69 -4.21
CA ASP A 595 -5.62 7.05 -4.64
C ASP A 595 -4.95 7.43 -5.96
N ALA A 596 -3.66 7.13 -6.12
CA ALA A 596 -2.93 7.44 -7.35
C ALA A 596 -3.39 6.58 -8.55
N LEU A 597 -3.92 5.38 -8.32
CA LEU A 597 -4.63 4.62 -9.36
C LEU A 597 -5.96 5.29 -9.75
N LEU A 598 -6.72 5.78 -8.77
CA LEU A 598 -8.00 6.45 -9.02
C LEU A 598 -7.84 7.74 -9.83
N ASP A 599 -6.74 8.48 -9.64
CA ASP A 599 -6.44 9.69 -10.40
C ASP A 599 -6.46 9.47 -11.92
N LEU A 600 -6.03 8.29 -12.39
CA LEU A 600 -5.96 7.97 -13.82
C LEU A 600 -7.28 7.41 -14.39
N ASN A 601 -8.25 7.10 -13.53
CA ASN A 601 -9.49 6.41 -13.90
C ASN A 601 -10.74 7.14 -13.38
N THR A 602 -10.61 8.44 -13.13
CA THR A 602 -11.68 9.30 -12.62
C THR A 602 -12.58 9.84 -13.74
N THR A 603 -13.83 10.12 -13.40
CA THR A 603 -14.78 10.89 -14.24
C THR A 603 -14.82 12.38 -13.89
N ASP A 604 -14.03 12.82 -12.90
CA ASP A 604 -13.92 14.23 -12.52
C ASP A 604 -13.17 15.01 -13.60
N GLU A 605 -13.90 15.85 -14.35
CA GLU A 605 -13.35 16.66 -15.43
C GLU A 605 -12.25 17.63 -14.93
N ALA A 606 -12.32 18.12 -13.69
CA ALA A 606 -11.29 19.00 -13.15
C ALA A 606 -9.93 18.29 -12.97
N VAL A 607 -9.96 16.97 -12.74
CA VAL A 607 -8.77 16.13 -12.68
C VAL A 607 -8.33 15.71 -14.09
N LYS A 608 -9.28 15.32 -14.96
CA LYS A 608 -8.98 14.91 -16.34
C LYS A 608 -8.31 16.01 -17.16
N GLU A 609 -8.71 17.27 -16.98
CA GLU A 609 -8.05 18.43 -17.59
C GLU A 609 -6.56 18.59 -17.21
N LYS A 610 -6.09 17.89 -16.16
CA LYS A 610 -4.69 17.89 -15.72
C LYS A 610 -3.92 16.66 -16.19
N ILE A 611 -4.54 15.79 -16.97
CA ILE A 611 -3.94 14.54 -17.45
C ILE A 611 -3.86 14.59 -18.97
N VAL A 612 -2.64 14.55 -19.51
CA VAL A 612 -2.43 14.33 -20.95
C VAL A 612 -2.49 12.83 -21.22
N ASP A 613 -3.39 12.42 -22.10
CA ASP A 613 -3.70 11.02 -22.38
C ASP A 613 -3.21 10.59 -23.78
N TYR A 614 -2.20 9.72 -23.83
CA TYR A 614 -1.72 9.07 -25.05
C TYR A 614 -2.28 7.65 -25.24
N TYR A 615 -3.05 7.14 -24.27
CA TYR A 615 -3.70 5.83 -24.35
C TYR A 615 -5.07 5.91 -25.04
N GLY A 616 -5.86 6.94 -24.73
CA GLY A 616 -7.10 7.29 -25.43
C GLY A 616 -8.26 6.30 -25.24
N GLN A 617 -8.23 5.47 -24.20
CA GLN A 617 -9.28 4.51 -23.85
C GLN A 617 -9.58 4.59 -22.35
N ASP A 618 -10.83 4.33 -21.99
CA ASP A 618 -11.22 4.20 -20.58
C ASP A 618 -10.62 2.92 -19.98
N GLU A 619 -10.16 2.98 -18.73
CA GLU A 619 -9.66 1.80 -18.01
C GLU A 619 -10.40 1.66 -16.68
N LEU A 620 -11.00 0.49 -16.45
CA LEU A 620 -11.57 0.13 -15.15
C LEU A 620 -10.63 -0.84 -14.42
N ILE A 621 -10.49 -0.62 -13.12
CA ILE A 621 -9.66 -1.41 -12.22
C ILE A 621 -10.54 -2.10 -11.18
N TYR A 622 -10.34 -3.41 -11.05
CA TYR A 622 -11.02 -4.25 -10.06
C TYR A 622 -9.98 -4.93 -9.18
N LEU A 623 -9.83 -4.47 -7.95
CA LEU A 623 -8.91 -5.05 -6.97
C LEU A 623 -9.62 -6.14 -6.14
N GLY A 624 -8.82 -7.02 -5.54
CA GLY A 624 -9.22 -7.86 -4.41
C GLY A 624 -8.20 -7.74 -3.28
N PRO A 625 -8.54 -8.12 -2.05
CA PRO A 625 -7.56 -8.17 -0.98
C PRO A 625 -6.53 -9.30 -1.19
N ASP A 626 -5.31 -9.07 -0.75
CA ASP A 626 -4.25 -10.06 -0.60
C ASP A 626 -3.47 -9.77 0.70
N GLU A 627 -2.28 -10.33 0.87
CA GLU A 627 -1.44 -10.18 2.06
C GLU A 627 -1.34 -8.71 2.53
N ASN A 628 -1.61 -8.52 3.83
CA ASN A 628 -1.57 -7.25 4.54
C ASN A 628 -2.64 -6.21 4.13
N ILE A 629 -3.68 -6.59 3.39
CA ILE A 629 -4.91 -5.80 3.24
C ILE A 629 -5.91 -6.18 4.33
N ILE A 630 -6.47 -5.17 5.01
CA ILE A 630 -7.44 -5.37 6.10
C ILE A 630 -8.82 -4.84 5.71
N PRO A 631 -9.90 -5.29 6.35
CA PRO A 631 -11.26 -4.80 6.14
C PRO A 631 -11.39 -3.26 6.06
N GLU A 632 -10.72 -2.53 6.95
CA GLU A 632 -10.75 -1.07 7.01
C GLU A 632 -10.15 -0.42 5.75
N ASP A 633 -9.16 -1.06 5.11
CA ASP A 633 -8.62 -0.58 3.83
C ASP A 633 -9.65 -0.71 2.71
N ILE A 634 -10.40 -1.82 2.68
CA ILE A 634 -11.43 -2.11 1.66
C ILE A 634 -12.54 -1.06 1.73
N VAL A 635 -13.00 -0.76 2.95
CA VAL A 635 -13.99 0.30 3.21
C VAL A 635 -13.42 1.67 2.82
N TRP A 636 -12.17 1.96 3.19
CA TRP A 636 -11.55 3.23 2.81
C TRP A 636 -11.41 3.38 1.29
N MET A 637 -10.97 2.35 0.58
CA MET A 637 -10.77 2.38 -0.88
C MET A 637 -12.07 2.58 -1.65
N THR A 638 -13.16 1.91 -1.25
CA THR A 638 -14.48 2.06 -1.90
C THR A 638 -15.05 3.46 -1.69
N ASN A 639 -14.99 3.98 -0.45
CA ASN A 639 -15.37 5.35 -0.15
C ASN A 639 -14.51 6.37 -0.90
N ARG A 640 -13.20 6.11 -0.99
CA ARG A 640 -12.27 6.98 -1.72
C ARG A 640 -12.53 6.95 -3.22
N ALA A 641 -12.86 5.79 -3.79
CA ALA A 641 -13.24 5.67 -5.19
C ALA A 641 -14.48 6.52 -5.50
N ALA A 642 -15.48 6.54 -4.61
CA ALA A 642 -16.66 7.41 -4.76
C ALA A 642 -16.28 8.88 -4.67
N TYR A 643 -15.47 9.25 -3.68
CA TYR A 643 -14.96 10.62 -3.52
C TYR A 643 -14.17 11.12 -4.73
N ARG A 644 -13.36 10.24 -5.36
CA ARG A 644 -12.59 10.57 -6.57
C ARG A 644 -13.41 10.47 -7.86
N GLY A 645 -14.72 10.21 -7.80
CA GLY A 645 -15.55 10.10 -9.01
C GLY A 645 -15.20 8.91 -9.89
N TYR A 646 -14.79 7.78 -9.30
CA TYR A 646 -14.64 6.53 -10.05
C TYR A 646 -16.01 6.04 -10.53
N PRO A 647 -16.17 5.53 -11.77
CA PRO A 647 -17.49 5.18 -12.33
C PRO A 647 -18.29 4.17 -11.51
N VAL A 648 -17.60 3.17 -10.94
CA VAL A 648 -18.22 2.07 -10.18
C VAL A 648 -17.54 1.87 -8.83
N PRO A 649 -17.68 2.82 -7.88
CA PRO A 649 -16.92 2.84 -6.63
C PRO A 649 -16.98 1.55 -5.81
N ARG A 650 -18.18 0.94 -5.75
CA ARG A 650 -18.46 -0.27 -4.97
C ARG A 650 -17.80 -1.53 -5.56
N ALA A 651 -17.42 -1.47 -6.84
CA ALA A 651 -16.71 -2.53 -7.53
C ALA A 651 -15.18 -2.33 -7.55
N PHE A 652 -14.66 -1.17 -7.12
CA PHE A 652 -13.22 -0.88 -7.16
C PHE A 652 -12.37 -1.92 -6.42
N ILE A 653 -12.89 -2.45 -5.32
CA ILE A 653 -12.31 -3.61 -4.62
C ILE A 653 -13.41 -4.56 -4.12
N SER A 654 -13.19 -5.87 -4.26
CA SER A 654 -14.10 -6.92 -3.81
C SER A 654 -13.88 -7.34 -2.34
N SER A 655 -14.69 -8.30 -1.86
CA SER A 655 -14.60 -8.88 -0.51
C SER A 655 -14.92 -7.86 0.58
N LYS A 656 -15.89 -6.99 0.31
CA LYS A 656 -16.41 -6.00 1.27
C LYS A 656 -16.93 -6.70 2.54
N PRO A 657 -16.55 -6.24 3.75
CA PRO A 657 -16.91 -6.92 5.00
C PRO A 657 -18.42 -7.02 5.25
N ASP A 658 -19.17 -5.99 4.87
CA ASP A 658 -20.60 -5.82 5.06
C ASP A 658 -21.39 -6.20 3.80
N ALA A 659 -21.15 -5.49 2.69
CA ALA A 659 -21.89 -5.56 1.44
C ALA A 659 -21.18 -6.38 0.35
N GLY A 660 -20.57 -7.49 0.74
CA GLY A 660 -19.87 -8.42 -0.15
C GLY A 660 -20.06 -9.89 0.22
N PHE A 661 -19.42 -10.78 -0.53
CA PHE A 661 -19.41 -12.20 -0.23
C PHE A 661 -18.18 -12.53 0.62
N ASN A 662 -18.40 -12.87 1.90
CA ASN A 662 -17.30 -13.24 2.77
C ASN A 662 -16.81 -14.66 2.44
N HIS A 663 -15.59 -14.76 1.90
CA HIS A 663 -15.05 -16.02 1.40
C HIS A 663 -14.90 -17.08 2.51
N LYS A 664 -14.48 -16.66 3.71
CA LYS A 664 -14.29 -17.55 4.87
C LYS A 664 -15.61 -18.02 5.46
N VAL A 665 -16.59 -17.13 5.58
CA VAL A 665 -17.91 -17.47 6.13
C VAL A 665 -18.63 -18.49 5.26
N TYR A 666 -18.56 -18.34 3.94
CA TYR A 666 -19.28 -19.20 2.99
C TYR A 666 -18.44 -20.32 2.39
N GLY A 667 -17.14 -20.43 2.74
CA GLY A 667 -16.25 -21.48 2.27
C GLY A 667 -16.09 -21.56 0.75
N VAL A 668 -16.21 -20.43 0.05
CA VAL A 668 -16.36 -20.39 -1.43
C VAL A 668 -15.18 -21.03 -2.16
N THR A 669 -13.97 -20.88 -1.63
CA THR A 669 -12.76 -21.50 -2.20
C THR A 669 -12.80 -23.02 -2.01
N SER A 670 -13.22 -23.47 -0.82
CA SER A 670 -13.27 -24.88 -0.43
C SER A 670 -14.39 -25.65 -1.10
N GLU A 671 -15.49 -25.00 -1.50
CA GLU A 671 -16.53 -25.62 -2.34
C GLU A 671 -15.95 -26.10 -3.68
N GLY A 672 -15.06 -25.30 -4.28
CA GLY A 672 -14.31 -25.71 -5.48
C GLY A 672 -13.43 -26.93 -5.22
N VAL A 673 -12.59 -26.86 -4.18
CA VAL A 673 -11.68 -27.96 -3.79
C VAL A 673 -12.46 -29.26 -3.54
N ALA A 674 -13.60 -29.19 -2.85
CA ALA A 674 -14.44 -30.35 -2.56
C ALA A 674 -15.05 -30.95 -3.83
N VAL A 675 -15.49 -30.13 -4.79
CA VAL A 675 -16.01 -30.61 -6.09
C VAL A 675 -14.91 -31.31 -6.89
N PHE A 676 -13.70 -30.75 -6.94
CA PHE A 676 -12.57 -31.42 -7.61
C PHE A 676 -12.16 -32.70 -6.88
N ALA A 677 -12.22 -32.73 -5.54
CA ALA A 677 -11.97 -33.93 -4.75
C ALA A 677 -12.98 -35.05 -5.05
N ASP A 678 -14.29 -34.74 -5.16
CA ASP A 678 -15.32 -35.71 -5.55
C ASP A 678 -15.00 -36.37 -6.90
N VAL A 679 -14.72 -35.56 -7.92
CA VAL A 679 -14.44 -36.05 -9.27
C VAL A 679 -13.12 -36.83 -9.30
N ALA A 680 -12.10 -36.38 -8.56
CA ALA A 680 -10.82 -37.05 -8.45
C ALA A 680 -10.95 -38.43 -7.78
N LEU A 681 -11.65 -38.52 -6.65
CA LEU A 681 -11.91 -39.79 -5.95
C LEU A 681 -12.66 -40.77 -6.87
N ARG A 682 -13.73 -40.30 -7.51
CA ARG A 682 -14.51 -41.12 -8.46
C ARG A 682 -13.67 -41.59 -9.65
N SER A 683 -12.70 -40.78 -10.11
CA SER A 683 -11.79 -41.16 -11.19
C SER A 683 -10.86 -42.32 -10.81
N GLN A 684 -10.59 -42.50 -9.51
CA GLN A 684 -9.81 -43.59 -8.93
C GLN A 684 -10.68 -44.74 -8.42
N ASN A 685 -11.93 -44.82 -8.87
CA ASN A 685 -12.91 -45.82 -8.44
C ASN A 685 -13.25 -45.77 -6.94
N ILE A 686 -13.06 -44.62 -6.29
CA ILE A 686 -13.54 -44.36 -4.93
C ILE A 686 -14.85 -43.58 -5.03
N ASP A 687 -15.97 -44.20 -4.65
CA ASP A 687 -17.26 -43.51 -4.54
C ASP A 687 -17.44 -43.01 -3.09
N PRO A 688 -17.12 -41.73 -2.78
CA PRO A 688 -17.14 -41.23 -1.41
C PRO A 688 -18.53 -41.23 -0.77
N THR A 689 -19.60 -41.41 -1.58
CA THR A 689 -20.97 -41.55 -1.07
C THR A 689 -21.29 -42.96 -0.59
N LYS A 690 -20.53 -43.98 -1.02
CA LYS A 690 -20.81 -45.40 -0.74
C LYS A 690 -19.76 -46.09 0.12
N GLN A 691 -18.53 -45.58 0.15
CA GLN A 691 -17.45 -46.19 0.91
C GLN A 691 -16.61 -45.15 1.65
N PRO A 692 -16.00 -45.53 2.80
CA PRO A 692 -15.07 -44.66 3.50
C PRO A 692 -13.84 -44.31 2.66
N PHE A 693 -13.29 -43.12 2.89
CA PHE A 693 -12.04 -42.66 2.30
C PHE A 693 -11.25 -41.82 3.31
N THR A 694 -9.94 -41.77 3.13
CA THR A 694 -9.00 -41.09 4.02
C THR A 694 -8.43 -39.83 3.39
N VAL A 695 -8.34 -38.76 4.17
CA VAL A 695 -7.80 -37.47 3.75
C VAL A 695 -6.73 -37.00 4.73
N LYS A 696 -5.63 -36.47 4.20
CA LYS A 696 -4.71 -35.64 4.99
C LYS A 696 -4.71 -34.19 4.47
N ILE A 697 -4.53 -33.23 5.36
CA ILE A 697 -4.71 -31.80 5.08
C ILE A 697 -3.55 -30.99 5.66
N THR A 698 -2.98 -30.05 4.90
CA THR A 698 -2.15 -28.99 5.48
C THR A 698 -2.97 -27.70 5.56
N GLY A 699 -2.75 -26.90 6.61
CA GLY A 699 -3.59 -25.75 6.96
C GLY A 699 -4.44 -26.04 8.21
N GLY A 700 -4.66 -25.00 9.02
CA GLY A 700 -5.34 -25.11 10.32
C GLY A 700 -6.86 -25.14 10.21
N THR A 701 -7.51 -25.64 11.26
CA THR A 701 -8.97 -25.62 11.42
C THR A 701 -9.54 -24.20 11.47
N ASP A 702 -8.75 -23.23 11.90
CA ASP A 702 -9.04 -21.80 11.88
C ASP A 702 -8.80 -21.14 10.50
N GLY A 703 -8.20 -21.86 9.55
CA GLY A 703 -7.89 -21.39 8.21
C GLY A 703 -9.09 -21.34 7.27
N ASP A 704 -9.04 -20.43 6.28
CA ASP A 704 -10.10 -20.26 5.27
C ASP A 704 -10.35 -21.54 4.46
N VAL A 705 -9.29 -22.13 3.88
CA VAL A 705 -9.47 -23.30 2.99
C VAL A 705 -9.61 -24.60 3.80
N ALA A 706 -8.67 -24.84 4.73
CA ALA A 706 -8.60 -26.10 5.48
C ALA A 706 -9.81 -26.31 6.41
N GLY A 707 -10.20 -25.30 7.20
CA GLY A 707 -11.40 -25.41 8.05
C GLY A 707 -12.68 -25.64 7.25
N ASN A 708 -12.89 -24.86 6.18
CA ASN A 708 -14.09 -24.99 5.36
C ASN A 708 -14.13 -26.30 4.55
N VAL A 709 -12.99 -26.82 4.06
CA VAL A 709 -13.01 -28.08 3.33
C VAL A 709 -13.36 -29.25 4.24
N ILE A 710 -12.95 -29.22 5.52
CA ILE A 710 -13.37 -30.22 6.52
C ILE A 710 -14.90 -30.17 6.71
N LYS A 711 -15.45 -28.98 6.92
CA LYS A 711 -16.91 -28.77 7.05
C LYS A 711 -17.68 -29.27 5.82
N ILE A 712 -17.22 -28.90 4.62
CA ILE A 712 -17.90 -29.24 3.37
C ILE A 712 -17.81 -30.74 3.10
N LEU A 713 -16.64 -31.36 3.23
CA LEU A 713 -16.50 -32.80 3.03
C LEU A 713 -17.33 -33.58 4.06
N HIS A 714 -17.39 -33.11 5.32
CA HIS A 714 -18.26 -33.72 6.33
C HIS A 714 -19.74 -33.55 6.00
N ARG A 715 -20.16 -32.36 5.54
CA ARG A 715 -21.54 -32.09 5.08
C ARG A 715 -21.97 -33.05 3.98
N GLU A 716 -21.09 -33.30 3.00
CA GLU A 716 -21.43 -34.10 1.81
C GLU A 716 -21.33 -35.61 2.05
N TYR A 717 -20.42 -36.07 2.93
CA TYR A 717 -20.08 -37.50 3.06
C TYR A 717 -20.22 -38.08 4.47
N GLY A 718 -20.47 -37.26 5.49
CA GLY A 718 -20.71 -37.70 6.87
C GLY A 718 -19.59 -38.59 7.42
N THR A 719 -19.95 -39.80 7.83
CA THR A 719 -19.03 -40.78 8.45
C THR A 719 -18.10 -41.49 7.46
N ASN A 720 -18.30 -41.31 6.14
CA ASN A 720 -17.38 -41.86 5.15
C ASN A 720 -16.06 -41.08 5.10
N LEU A 721 -16.05 -39.80 5.48
CA LEU A 721 -14.83 -39.01 5.59
C LEU A 721 -14.02 -39.42 6.82
N ARG A 722 -12.72 -39.69 6.63
CA ARG A 722 -11.76 -39.88 7.72
C ARG A 722 -10.55 -38.96 7.52
N VAL A 723 -10.43 -37.93 8.34
CA VAL A 723 -9.22 -37.09 8.36
C VAL A 723 -8.15 -37.83 9.15
N VAL A 724 -7.08 -38.29 8.51
CA VAL A 724 -6.02 -39.11 9.15
C VAL A 724 -4.77 -38.32 9.51
N GLY A 725 -4.66 -37.09 9.03
CA GLY A 725 -3.57 -36.19 9.38
C GLY A 725 -3.91 -34.74 9.06
N ILE A 726 -3.62 -33.83 10.00
CA ILE A 726 -3.76 -32.39 9.79
C ILE A 726 -2.61 -31.63 10.46
N CYS A 727 -2.11 -30.58 9.82
CA CYS A 727 -1.07 -29.75 10.42
C CYS A 727 -1.16 -28.28 10.03
N ASP A 728 -0.73 -27.40 10.94
CA ASP A 728 -0.75 -25.96 10.77
C ASP A 728 0.48 -25.28 11.43
N GLY A 729 0.40 -23.97 11.65
CA GLY A 729 1.45 -23.20 12.30
C GLY A 729 1.59 -23.47 13.81
N THR A 730 0.68 -24.22 14.42
CA THR A 730 0.59 -24.45 15.86
C THR A 730 0.81 -25.92 16.25
N GLY A 731 0.47 -26.86 15.37
CA GLY A 731 0.62 -28.28 15.67
C GLY A 731 0.47 -29.21 14.48
N VAL A 732 0.61 -30.50 14.77
CA VAL A 732 0.31 -31.61 13.86
C VAL A 732 -0.39 -32.72 14.64
N ILE A 733 -1.42 -33.28 14.03
CA ILE A 733 -2.20 -34.40 14.59
C ILE A 733 -2.31 -35.47 13.52
N GLU A 734 -1.97 -36.70 13.87
CA GLU A 734 -1.93 -37.85 12.97
C GLU A 734 -2.66 -39.01 13.66
N ASP A 735 -3.68 -39.59 13.01
CA ASP A 735 -4.36 -40.81 13.49
C ASP A 735 -4.73 -41.70 12.29
N PRO A 736 -4.08 -42.87 12.11
CA PRO A 736 -4.39 -43.78 11.01
C PRO A 736 -5.83 -44.28 10.95
N GLN A 737 -6.57 -44.27 12.07
CA GLN A 737 -7.99 -44.66 12.11
C GLN A 737 -8.94 -43.49 11.80
N GLY A 738 -8.42 -42.27 11.77
CA GLY A 738 -9.19 -41.03 11.60
C GLY A 738 -9.33 -40.26 12.91
N LEU A 739 -9.24 -38.94 12.81
CA LEU A 739 -9.42 -37.99 13.91
C LEU A 739 -10.90 -37.86 14.27
N ASP A 740 -11.18 -37.48 15.53
CA ASP A 740 -12.55 -37.18 15.99
C ASP A 740 -13.12 -35.98 15.21
N MET A 741 -14.11 -36.25 14.37
CA MET A 741 -14.73 -35.23 13.52
C MET A 741 -15.51 -34.19 14.33
N GLY A 742 -16.10 -34.55 15.48
CA GLY A 742 -16.81 -33.61 16.33
C GLY A 742 -15.86 -32.56 16.90
N GLU A 743 -14.68 -32.99 17.34
CA GLU A 743 -13.63 -32.12 17.84
C GLU A 743 -13.03 -31.25 16.73
N LEU A 744 -12.79 -31.81 15.54
CA LEU A 744 -12.35 -31.00 14.39
C LEU A 744 -13.38 -29.91 14.04
N LEU A 745 -14.66 -30.25 13.98
CA LEU A 745 -15.72 -29.28 13.68
C LEU A 745 -15.83 -28.20 14.75
N ARG A 746 -15.69 -28.55 16.04
CA ARG A 746 -15.63 -27.58 17.14
C ARG A 746 -14.52 -26.56 16.92
N LEU A 747 -13.30 -27.01 16.59
CA LEU A 747 -12.18 -26.11 16.32
C LEU A 747 -12.47 -25.19 15.11
N VAL A 748 -13.11 -25.71 14.07
CA VAL A 748 -13.48 -24.89 12.90
C VAL A 748 -14.56 -23.87 13.25
N ASP A 749 -15.60 -24.26 14.00
CA ASP A 749 -16.71 -23.38 14.40
C ASP A 749 -16.24 -22.27 15.35
N GLU A 750 -15.36 -22.58 16.29
CA GLU A 750 -14.79 -21.63 17.24
C GLU A 750 -13.58 -20.86 16.68
N SER A 751 -13.18 -21.13 15.42
CA SER A 751 -12.00 -20.54 14.77
C SER A 751 -10.72 -20.71 15.61
N LEU A 752 -10.51 -21.91 16.16
CA LEU A 752 -9.37 -22.25 17.00
C LEU A 752 -8.25 -22.98 16.22
N PRO A 753 -6.98 -22.73 16.59
CA PRO A 753 -5.84 -23.42 16.00
C PRO A 753 -5.76 -24.89 16.45
N LEU A 754 -4.97 -25.71 15.74
CA LEU A 754 -4.82 -27.13 16.08
C LEU A 754 -4.21 -27.40 17.46
N SER A 755 -3.42 -26.46 18.02
CA SER A 755 -2.91 -26.59 19.39
C SER A 755 -4.03 -26.71 20.43
N SER A 756 -5.22 -26.19 20.13
CA SER A 756 -6.42 -26.27 20.98
C SER A 756 -7.22 -27.57 20.88
N PHE A 757 -6.76 -28.56 20.10
CA PHE A 757 -7.40 -29.87 20.00
C PHE A 757 -7.35 -30.61 21.36
N ASP A 758 -8.46 -31.20 21.79
CA ASP A 758 -8.55 -31.99 23.02
C ASP A 758 -7.80 -33.33 22.88
N ASP A 759 -6.70 -33.49 23.64
CA ASP A 759 -5.86 -34.69 23.64
C ASP A 759 -6.64 -35.97 23.99
N SER A 760 -7.74 -35.87 24.76
CA SER A 760 -8.59 -37.01 25.11
C SER A 760 -9.39 -37.56 23.91
N LYS A 761 -9.45 -36.81 22.80
CA LYS A 761 -10.15 -37.16 21.56
C LYS A 761 -9.27 -37.86 20.53
N ILE A 762 -8.01 -38.14 20.86
CA ILE A 762 -7.15 -39.01 20.05
C ILE A 762 -7.66 -40.45 20.23
N THR A 763 -8.36 -40.97 19.22
CA THR A 763 -9.18 -42.17 19.39
C THR A 763 -8.38 -43.47 19.28
N SER A 764 -7.29 -43.49 18.49
CA SER A 764 -6.46 -44.69 18.37
C SER A 764 -5.25 -44.65 19.29
N ALA A 765 -4.83 -45.84 19.76
CA ALA A 765 -3.58 -45.99 20.51
C ALA A 765 -2.32 -45.59 19.70
N THR A 766 -2.48 -45.41 18.39
CA THR A 766 -1.43 -45.00 17.45
C THR A 766 -1.53 -43.53 17.05
N GLY A 767 -2.54 -42.80 17.53
CA GLY A 767 -2.73 -41.39 17.23
C GLY A 767 -1.74 -40.53 18.03
N VAL A 768 -1.22 -39.48 17.40
CA VAL A 768 -0.23 -38.60 17.99
C VAL A 768 -0.57 -37.14 17.72
N LYS A 769 -0.44 -36.31 18.74
CA LYS A 769 -0.46 -34.84 18.63
C LYS A 769 0.91 -34.32 19.05
N HIS A 770 1.48 -33.45 18.24
CA HIS A 770 2.67 -32.70 18.61
C HIS A 770 2.42 -31.20 18.50
N ASP A 771 2.86 -30.47 19.52
CA ASP A 771 2.97 -29.02 19.50
C ASP A 771 4.32 -28.59 18.87
N ILE A 772 4.32 -27.48 18.16
CA ILE A 772 5.52 -26.98 17.44
C ILE A 772 6.58 -26.32 18.34
N SER A 773 6.38 -26.27 19.66
CA SER A 773 7.40 -25.87 20.63
C SER A 773 8.57 -26.86 20.73
N THR A 774 8.43 -28.06 20.18
CA THR A 774 9.47 -29.10 20.19
C THR A 774 10.07 -29.33 18.80
N ALA A 775 11.36 -29.68 18.75
CA ALA A 775 12.03 -30.02 17.48
C ALA A 775 11.39 -31.22 16.79
N GLU A 776 10.88 -32.18 17.57
CA GLU A 776 10.11 -33.32 17.08
C GLU A 776 8.80 -32.88 16.44
N GLY A 777 8.02 -32.02 17.11
CA GLY A 777 6.78 -31.49 16.55
C GLY A 777 6.97 -30.66 15.28
N ILE A 778 8.03 -29.85 15.22
CA ILE A 778 8.42 -29.14 13.99
C ILE A 778 8.73 -30.13 12.85
N ARG A 779 9.49 -31.19 13.14
CA ARG A 779 9.82 -32.23 12.15
C ARG A 779 8.57 -32.97 11.72
N ALA A 780 7.71 -33.39 12.64
CA ALA A 780 6.47 -34.08 12.36
C ALA A 780 5.57 -33.22 11.45
N ARG A 781 5.34 -31.95 11.82
CA ARG A 781 4.56 -31.00 11.02
C ARG A 781 5.12 -30.81 9.61
N ASN A 782 6.43 -30.61 9.48
CA ASN A 782 7.09 -30.38 8.19
C ASN A 782 7.11 -31.62 7.29
N THR A 783 6.89 -32.82 7.83
CA THR A 783 6.99 -34.08 7.06
C THR A 783 5.66 -34.85 7.00
N MET A 784 4.58 -34.34 7.59
CA MET A 784 3.28 -35.01 7.66
C MET A 784 2.78 -35.39 6.26
N HIS A 785 2.84 -34.45 5.31
CA HIS A 785 2.42 -34.68 3.94
C HIS A 785 3.22 -35.79 3.23
N ASN A 786 4.46 -36.04 3.64
CA ASN A 786 5.33 -37.09 3.11
C ASN A 786 5.09 -38.46 3.77
N ARG A 787 4.81 -38.49 5.08
CA ARG A 787 4.73 -39.74 5.86
C ARG A 787 3.32 -40.32 5.96
N VAL A 788 2.31 -39.47 6.22
CA VAL A 788 0.96 -39.95 6.53
C VAL A 788 0.31 -40.50 5.26
N LYS A 789 -0.12 -41.77 5.30
CA LYS A 789 -0.79 -42.42 4.18
C LYS A 789 -2.27 -42.04 4.13
N SER A 790 -2.77 -41.68 2.96
CA SER A 790 -4.21 -41.42 2.73
C SER A 790 -4.59 -41.58 1.25
N ASP A 791 -5.88 -41.66 0.96
CA ASP A 791 -6.39 -41.71 -0.41
C ASP A 791 -6.21 -40.35 -1.12
N LEU A 792 -6.46 -39.27 -0.38
CA LEU A 792 -6.42 -37.89 -0.88
C LEU A 792 -5.57 -36.98 0.02
N PHE A 793 -4.69 -36.20 -0.61
CA PHE A 793 -4.01 -35.08 0.02
C PHE A 793 -4.62 -33.74 -0.44
N ILE A 794 -5.00 -32.88 0.50
CA ILE A 794 -5.44 -31.52 0.22
C ILE A 794 -4.45 -30.54 0.87
N PRO A 795 -3.48 -29.99 0.12
CA PRO A 795 -2.72 -28.87 0.64
C PRO A 795 -3.59 -27.62 0.65
N ALA A 796 -4.06 -27.20 1.83
CA ALA A 796 -4.95 -26.05 2.05
C ALA A 796 -4.30 -24.95 2.91
N GLY A 797 -2.98 -25.04 3.08
CA GLY A 797 -2.11 -24.12 3.79
C GLY A 797 -0.67 -24.63 3.73
N GLY A 798 0.29 -23.77 4.07
CA GLY A 798 1.72 -24.10 4.01
C GLY A 798 2.51 -23.12 3.17
N ARG A 799 3.83 -23.33 3.08
CA ARG A 799 4.73 -22.44 2.35
C ARG A 799 4.69 -22.78 0.86
N PRO A 800 4.81 -21.79 -0.06
CA PRO A 800 5.03 -22.08 -1.47
C PRO A 800 6.25 -22.99 -1.65
N ASN A 801 6.21 -23.84 -2.69
CA ASN A 801 7.28 -24.78 -3.07
C ASN A 801 7.68 -25.76 -1.94
N THR A 802 6.73 -26.13 -1.08
CA THR A 802 6.97 -27.10 0.01
C THR A 802 7.40 -28.46 -0.56
N ILE A 803 6.75 -28.91 -1.64
CA ILE A 803 7.20 -30.05 -2.44
C ILE A 803 7.82 -29.48 -3.73
N ASN A 804 9.09 -29.77 -3.97
CA ASN A 804 9.88 -29.24 -5.07
C ASN A 804 10.77 -30.32 -5.71
N GLU A 805 11.48 -29.96 -6.77
CA GLU A 805 12.32 -30.83 -7.59
C GLU A 805 13.42 -31.55 -6.81
N ASN A 806 13.78 -31.04 -5.62
CA ASN A 806 14.86 -31.59 -4.80
C ASN A 806 14.36 -32.52 -3.69
N ASN A 807 13.06 -32.50 -3.35
CA ASN A 807 12.51 -33.28 -2.22
C ASN A 807 11.25 -34.10 -2.57
N TRP A 808 10.80 -34.12 -3.82
CA TRP A 808 9.59 -34.85 -4.21
C TRP A 808 9.67 -36.36 -3.90
N GLN A 809 10.88 -36.94 -3.87
CA GLN A 809 11.08 -38.35 -3.51
C GLN A 809 10.69 -38.66 -2.07
N ASP A 810 10.75 -37.68 -1.16
CA ASP A 810 10.33 -37.84 0.23
C ASP A 810 8.83 -38.14 0.34
N TYR A 811 8.06 -37.80 -0.68
CA TYR A 811 6.63 -38.11 -0.75
C TYR A 811 6.36 -39.60 -1.04
N LEU A 812 7.39 -40.35 -1.43
CA LEU A 812 7.32 -41.79 -1.73
C LEU A 812 7.88 -42.60 -0.55
N ASP A 813 7.35 -43.79 -0.34
CA ASP A 813 7.96 -44.76 0.59
C ASP A 813 9.07 -45.57 -0.08
N ALA A 814 9.67 -46.50 0.69
CA ALA A 814 10.76 -47.36 0.23
C ALA A 814 10.38 -48.24 -0.98
N ASP A 815 9.10 -48.52 -1.19
CA ASP A 815 8.59 -49.30 -2.32
C ASP A 815 8.22 -48.41 -3.52
N GLY A 816 8.50 -47.10 -3.44
CA GLY A 816 8.15 -46.10 -4.44
C GLY A 816 6.66 -45.71 -4.44
N LYS A 817 5.88 -46.16 -3.45
CA LYS A 817 4.46 -45.85 -3.36
C LYS A 817 4.25 -44.47 -2.71
N PRO A 818 3.44 -43.58 -3.31
CA PRO A 818 3.25 -42.25 -2.77
C PRO A 818 2.49 -42.29 -1.44
N SER A 819 2.65 -41.22 -0.67
CA SER A 819 1.92 -41.06 0.58
C SER A 819 0.43 -40.79 0.36
N SER A 820 0.05 -40.20 -0.77
CA SER A 820 -1.33 -40.23 -1.30
C SER A 820 -1.29 -40.30 -2.82
N GLY A 821 -2.16 -41.11 -3.42
CA GLY A 821 -2.26 -41.23 -4.88
C GLY A 821 -2.92 -40.03 -5.56
N LEU A 822 -3.70 -39.24 -4.81
CA LEU A 822 -4.38 -38.04 -5.27
C LEU A 822 -3.92 -36.80 -4.49
N ILE A 823 -3.72 -35.70 -5.22
CA ILE A 823 -3.51 -34.36 -4.64
C ILE A 823 -4.49 -33.38 -5.27
N VAL A 824 -5.23 -32.61 -4.46
CA VAL A 824 -6.07 -31.51 -4.93
C VAL A 824 -5.62 -30.22 -4.24
N GLU A 825 -4.95 -29.35 -5.00
CA GLU A 825 -4.29 -28.17 -4.43
C GLU A 825 -5.27 -27.04 -4.07
N GLY A 826 -5.54 -26.86 -2.77
CA GLY A 826 -6.31 -25.72 -2.26
C GLY A 826 -5.46 -24.46 -2.07
N ALA A 827 -4.19 -24.62 -1.68
CA ALA A 827 -3.22 -23.56 -1.51
C ALA A 827 -2.48 -23.25 -2.83
N ASN A 828 -2.11 -21.99 -3.03
CA ASN A 828 -1.34 -21.59 -4.21
C ASN A 828 0.10 -22.09 -4.12
N LEU A 829 0.60 -22.67 -5.22
CA LEU A 829 2.01 -23.02 -5.41
C LEU A 829 2.60 -23.95 -4.34
N PHE A 830 1.83 -24.86 -3.76
CA PHE A 830 2.36 -25.80 -2.75
C PHE A 830 3.37 -26.79 -3.35
N VAL A 831 3.08 -27.31 -4.56
CA VAL A 831 3.97 -28.17 -5.34
C VAL A 831 4.58 -27.38 -6.52
N THR A 832 5.89 -27.53 -6.80
CA THR A 832 6.51 -26.90 -7.99
C THR A 832 6.06 -27.60 -9.29
N PRO A 833 6.07 -26.92 -10.45
CA PRO A 833 5.77 -27.55 -11.73
C PRO A 833 6.58 -28.84 -11.99
N GLU A 834 7.87 -28.81 -11.69
CA GLU A 834 8.81 -29.91 -11.85
C GLU A 834 8.45 -31.07 -10.93
N ALA A 835 8.17 -30.80 -9.65
CA ALA A 835 7.76 -31.82 -8.70
C ALA A 835 6.43 -32.49 -9.08
N ARG A 836 5.47 -31.74 -9.63
CA ARG A 836 4.21 -32.32 -10.13
C ARG A 836 4.48 -33.35 -11.22
N GLN A 837 5.37 -33.02 -12.17
CA GLN A 837 5.72 -33.91 -13.26
C GLN A 837 6.49 -35.15 -12.74
N LEU A 838 7.46 -34.95 -11.85
CA LEU A 838 8.27 -36.04 -11.29
C LEU A 838 7.42 -37.03 -10.47
N LEU A 839 6.48 -36.53 -9.66
CA LEU A 839 5.53 -37.37 -8.91
C LEU A 839 4.60 -38.16 -9.84
N PHE A 840 4.19 -37.56 -10.95
CA PHE A 840 3.38 -38.24 -11.95
C PHE A 840 4.19 -39.33 -12.67
N ASP A 841 5.36 -39.00 -13.21
CA ASP A 841 6.18 -39.91 -14.03
C ASP A 841 6.68 -41.12 -13.23
N ASN A 842 7.02 -40.94 -11.96
CA ASN A 842 7.66 -41.99 -11.15
C ASN A 842 6.68 -42.75 -10.23
N ALA A 843 5.54 -42.15 -9.88
CA ALA A 843 4.62 -42.73 -8.90
C ALA A 843 3.14 -42.66 -9.30
N GLY A 844 2.82 -42.13 -10.50
CA GLY A 844 1.45 -42.04 -11.01
C GLY A 844 0.53 -41.13 -10.18
N VAL A 845 1.10 -40.20 -9.40
CA VAL A 845 0.31 -39.30 -8.54
C VAL A 845 -0.52 -38.36 -9.42
N VAL A 846 -1.83 -38.38 -9.25
CA VAL A 846 -2.74 -37.52 -10.01
C VAL A 846 -2.98 -36.24 -9.24
N ILE A 847 -2.56 -35.12 -9.82
CA ILE A 847 -2.52 -33.81 -9.16
C ILE A 847 -3.44 -32.82 -9.87
N VAL A 848 -4.50 -32.38 -9.18
CA VAL A 848 -5.33 -31.26 -9.62
C VAL A 848 -4.65 -29.96 -9.19
N LYS A 849 -4.23 -29.17 -10.18
CA LYS A 849 -3.54 -27.89 -9.98
C LYS A 849 -4.44 -26.85 -9.31
N ASP A 850 -3.82 -26.00 -8.50
CA ASP A 850 -4.45 -24.88 -7.79
C ASP A 850 -5.28 -23.96 -8.71
N SER A 851 -4.79 -23.68 -9.92
CA SER A 851 -5.47 -22.85 -10.94
C SER A 851 -6.83 -23.38 -11.42
N SER A 852 -7.14 -24.64 -11.10
CA SER A 852 -8.47 -25.22 -11.27
C SER A 852 -9.16 -25.38 -9.92
N ALA A 853 -8.50 -26.04 -8.96
CA ALA A 853 -9.13 -26.44 -7.70
C ALA A 853 -9.62 -25.28 -6.83
N ASN A 854 -8.85 -24.18 -6.73
CA ASN A 854 -9.18 -23.06 -5.84
C ASN A 854 -9.79 -21.84 -6.56
N LYS A 855 -10.20 -21.98 -7.83
CA LYS A 855 -10.72 -20.86 -8.64
C LYS A 855 -12.02 -20.24 -8.10
N CYS A 856 -12.80 -20.97 -7.31
CA CYS A 856 -14.13 -20.51 -6.89
C CYS A 856 -14.10 -19.21 -6.09
N GLY A 857 -13.03 -18.92 -5.34
CA GLY A 857 -12.87 -17.62 -4.70
C GLY A 857 -12.79 -16.45 -5.69
N VAL A 858 -12.16 -16.65 -6.85
CA VAL A 858 -12.02 -15.58 -7.86
C VAL A 858 -13.31 -15.39 -8.67
N VAL A 859 -14.04 -16.48 -8.88
CA VAL A 859 -15.36 -16.45 -9.52
C VAL A 859 -16.40 -15.79 -8.60
N CYS A 860 -16.35 -16.06 -7.30
CA CYS A 860 -17.24 -15.44 -6.31
C CYS A 860 -17.12 -13.91 -6.33
N SER A 861 -15.91 -13.37 -6.33
CA SER A 861 -15.76 -11.92 -6.35
C SER A 861 -16.05 -11.28 -7.71
N SER A 862 -16.10 -12.04 -8.81
CA SER A 862 -16.67 -11.57 -10.08
C SER A 862 -18.19 -11.34 -9.95
N TYR A 863 -18.90 -12.26 -9.28
CA TYR A 863 -20.31 -12.05 -8.95
C TYR A 863 -20.52 -10.87 -7.99
N GLU A 864 -19.56 -10.59 -7.09
CA GLU A 864 -19.61 -9.39 -6.26
C GLU A 864 -19.48 -8.10 -7.10
N ILE A 865 -18.59 -8.09 -8.09
CA ILE A 865 -18.36 -6.95 -8.98
C ILE A 865 -19.64 -6.63 -9.76
N VAL A 866 -20.24 -7.61 -10.43
CA VAL A 866 -21.47 -7.39 -11.20
C VAL A 866 -22.65 -7.03 -10.30
N ALA A 867 -22.78 -7.65 -9.11
CA ALA A 867 -23.81 -7.26 -8.14
C ALA A 867 -23.63 -5.81 -7.66
N SER A 868 -22.38 -5.37 -7.45
CA SER A 868 -22.06 -4.01 -7.04
C SER A 868 -22.35 -2.96 -8.12
N MET A 869 -22.42 -3.36 -9.39
CA MET A 869 -22.85 -2.48 -10.49
C MET A 869 -24.38 -2.40 -10.63
N LEU A 870 -25.10 -3.43 -10.18
CA LEU A 870 -26.54 -3.59 -10.47
C LEU A 870 -27.47 -3.21 -9.32
N LEU A 871 -27.05 -3.46 -8.08
CA LEU A 871 -27.86 -3.25 -6.88
C LEU A 871 -27.23 -2.17 -6.02
N GLU A 872 -28.01 -1.33 -5.35
CA GLU A 872 -27.51 -0.49 -4.25
C GLU A 872 -27.18 -1.32 -2.99
N THR A 873 -26.45 -0.75 -2.03
CA THR A 873 -26.01 -1.46 -0.83
C THR A 873 -27.19 -2.07 -0.05
N ASP A 874 -28.26 -1.29 0.15
CA ASP A 874 -29.44 -1.76 0.88
C ASP A 874 -30.21 -2.85 0.10
N GLU A 875 -30.28 -2.73 -1.22
CA GLU A 875 -30.88 -3.76 -2.09
C GLU A 875 -30.09 -5.07 -2.01
N PHE A 876 -28.76 -5.00 -2.05
CA PHE A 876 -27.88 -6.16 -1.93
C PHE A 876 -28.06 -6.84 -0.57
N LEU A 877 -28.04 -6.08 0.53
CA LEU A 877 -28.20 -6.62 1.88
C LEU A 877 -29.55 -7.30 2.08
N ALA A 878 -30.63 -6.80 1.45
CA ALA A 878 -31.96 -7.37 1.55
C ALA A 878 -32.07 -8.79 0.93
N VAL A 879 -31.23 -9.13 -0.03
CA VAL A 879 -31.26 -10.42 -0.76
C VAL A 879 -30.00 -11.24 -0.61
N LYS A 880 -29.07 -10.81 0.24
CA LYS A 880 -27.72 -11.37 0.38
C LYS A 880 -27.73 -12.87 0.64
N ASP A 881 -28.56 -13.35 1.56
CA ASP A 881 -28.56 -14.77 1.95
C ASP A 881 -29.01 -15.69 0.81
N GLU A 882 -30.04 -15.29 0.05
CA GLU A 882 -30.50 -16.04 -1.12
C GLU A 882 -29.46 -15.99 -2.26
N LEU A 883 -28.89 -14.80 -2.49
CA LEU A 883 -27.88 -14.59 -3.52
C LEU A 883 -26.59 -15.40 -3.25
N VAL A 884 -26.17 -15.52 -1.99
CA VAL A 884 -25.03 -16.35 -1.57
C VAL A 884 -25.24 -17.81 -2.00
N VAL A 885 -26.42 -18.37 -1.72
CA VAL A 885 -26.74 -19.77 -2.07
C VAL A 885 -26.65 -19.97 -3.58
N GLU A 886 -27.27 -19.08 -4.36
CA GLU A 886 -27.25 -19.15 -5.81
C GLU A 886 -25.84 -19.01 -6.40
N VAL A 887 -25.03 -18.11 -5.83
CA VAL A 887 -23.63 -17.93 -6.23
C VAL A 887 -22.85 -19.22 -5.94
N VAL A 888 -22.97 -19.79 -4.74
CA VAL A 888 -22.30 -21.06 -4.38
C VAL A 888 -22.70 -22.19 -5.34
N ASP A 889 -23.97 -22.29 -5.72
CA ASP A 889 -24.43 -23.28 -6.70
C ASP A 889 -23.77 -23.09 -8.07
N LYS A 890 -23.63 -21.84 -8.54
CA LYS A 890 -22.87 -21.55 -9.76
C LYS A 890 -21.40 -21.90 -9.63
N LEU A 891 -20.76 -21.61 -8.50
CA LEU A 891 -19.37 -21.97 -8.24
C LEU A 891 -19.17 -23.50 -8.35
N ARG A 892 -20.04 -24.28 -7.70
CA ARG A 892 -20.02 -25.74 -7.74
C ARG A 892 -20.25 -26.26 -9.16
N SER A 893 -21.15 -25.65 -9.92
CA SER A 893 -21.41 -26.01 -11.32
C SER A 893 -20.18 -25.78 -12.21
N LEU A 894 -19.56 -24.60 -12.14
CA LEU A 894 -18.37 -24.23 -12.91
C LEU A 894 -17.14 -25.06 -12.53
N ALA A 895 -16.96 -25.39 -11.24
CA ALA A 895 -15.92 -26.31 -10.80
C ALA A 895 -16.16 -27.73 -11.35
N ARG A 896 -17.41 -28.19 -11.33
CA ARG A 896 -17.78 -29.55 -11.76
C ARG A 896 -17.56 -29.77 -13.25
N VAL A 897 -17.98 -28.83 -14.10
CA VAL A 897 -17.80 -28.97 -15.56
C VAL A 897 -16.33 -28.95 -15.96
N GLU A 898 -15.50 -28.12 -15.30
CA GLU A 898 -14.05 -28.15 -15.53
C GLU A 898 -13.44 -29.47 -15.05
N ALA A 899 -13.76 -29.91 -13.84
CA ALA A 899 -13.27 -31.17 -13.29
C ALA A 899 -13.64 -32.35 -14.21
N GLN A 900 -14.88 -32.39 -14.70
CA GLN A 900 -15.33 -33.41 -15.63
C GLN A 900 -14.56 -33.37 -16.95
N LEU A 901 -14.33 -32.19 -17.55
CA LEU A 901 -13.52 -32.08 -18.75
C LEU A 901 -12.08 -32.54 -18.48
N LEU A 902 -11.47 -32.07 -17.39
CA LEU A 902 -10.09 -32.36 -17.03
C LEU A 902 -9.85 -33.87 -16.88
N PHE A 903 -10.72 -34.55 -16.14
CA PHE A 903 -10.65 -36.01 -15.97
C PHE A 903 -11.12 -36.79 -17.22
N ARG A 904 -11.95 -36.20 -18.09
CA ARG A 904 -12.29 -36.78 -19.40
C ARG A 904 -11.07 -36.78 -20.33
N GLU A 905 -10.29 -35.70 -20.36
CA GLU A 905 -9.03 -35.64 -21.12
C GLU A 905 -7.98 -36.60 -20.55
N TYR A 906 -7.85 -36.67 -19.22
CA TYR A 906 -6.98 -37.66 -18.57
C TYR A 906 -7.33 -39.11 -18.91
N LYS A 907 -8.62 -39.45 -18.98
CA LYS A 907 -9.04 -40.80 -19.39
C LYS A 907 -8.71 -41.12 -20.84
N LYS A 908 -8.63 -40.12 -21.73
CA LYS A 908 -8.23 -40.32 -23.13
C LYS A 908 -6.73 -40.54 -23.26
N ASP A 909 -5.93 -39.86 -22.43
CA ASP A 909 -4.49 -40.00 -22.37
C ASP A 909 -3.99 -40.08 -20.91
N PRO A 910 -4.03 -41.28 -20.30
CA PRO A 910 -3.57 -41.48 -18.92
C PRO A 910 -2.06 -41.33 -18.75
N SER A 911 -1.30 -41.20 -19.85
CA SER A 911 0.16 -40.99 -19.81
C SER A 911 0.54 -39.51 -19.68
N SER A 912 -0.45 -38.61 -19.73
CA SER A 912 -0.26 -37.17 -19.57
C SER A 912 -0.74 -36.69 -18.20
N ALA A 913 0.09 -35.91 -17.51
CA ALA A 913 -0.26 -35.30 -16.23
C ALA A 913 -1.44 -34.31 -16.38
N LEU A 914 -2.24 -34.14 -15.33
CA LEU A 914 -3.36 -33.19 -15.30
C LEU A 914 -2.96 -31.71 -15.40
N PRO A 915 -1.87 -31.21 -14.76
CA PRO A 915 -1.57 -29.78 -14.78
C PRO A 915 -1.38 -29.19 -16.18
N PRO A 916 -0.66 -29.83 -17.13
CA PRO A 916 -0.62 -29.38 -18.53
C PRO A 916 -2.01 -29.32 -19.21
N ALA A 917 -2.89 -30.28 -18.92
CA ALA A 917 -4.25 -30.29 -19.47
C ALA A 917 -5.09 -29.12 -18.92
N SER A 918 -4.98 -28.80 -17.63
CA SER A 918 -5.62 -27.62 -17.02
C SER A 918 -5.17 -26.31 -17.70
N GLU A 919 -3.88 -26.16 -17.99
CA GLU A 919 -3.36 -24.99 -18.71
C GLU A 919 -3.86 -24.94 -20.17
N ARG A 920 -3.91 -26.08 -20.86
CA ARG A 920 -4.49 -26.17 -22.22
C ARG A 920 -5.97 -25.77 -22.25
N ILE A 921 -6.77 -26.23 -21.29
CA ILE A 921 -8.18 -25.81 -21.13
C ILE A 921 -8.28 -24.31 -20.98
N SER A 922 -7.47 -23.74 -20.09
CA SER A 922 -7.46 -22.31 -19.82
C SER A 922 -7.09 -21.51 -21.08
N ARG A 923 -6.07 -21.95 -21.83
CA ARG A 923 -5.66 -21.32 -23.10
C ARG A 923 -6.72 -21.46 -24.21
N ALA A 924 -7.36 -22.62 -24.32
CA ALA A 924 -8.44 -22.84 -25.30
C ALA A 924 -9.62 -21.89 -25.05
N ILE A 925 -10.07 -21.76 -23.79
CA ILE A 925 -11.14 -20.84 -23.42
C ILE A 925 -10.73 -19.39 -23.71
N THR A 926 -9.53 -19.00 -23.28
CA THR A 926 -8.96 -17.66 -23.54
C THR A 926 -8.94 -17.32 -25.03
N ARG A 927 -8.52 -18.27 -25.88
CA ARG A 927 -8.47 -18.10 -27.34
C ARG A 927 -9.87 -17.93 -27.96
N VAL A 928 -10.84 -18.75 -27.56
CA VAL A 928 -12.23 -18.61 -28.04
C VAL A 928 -12.82 -17.29 -27.56
N HIS A 929 -12.57 -16.90 -26.32
CA HIS A 929 -13.01 -15.62 -25.76
C HIS A 929 -12.50 -14.44 -26.60
N ASP A 930 -11.21 -14.42 -26.93
CA ASP A 930 -10.62 -13.32 -27.71
C ASP A 930 -11.21 -13.24 -29.13
N ALA A 931 -11.44 -14.40 -29.76
CA ALA A 931 -12.09 -14.45 -31.06
C ALA A 931 -13.54 -13.97 -31.01
N VAL A 932 -14.29 -14.28 -29.95
CA VAL A 932 -15.67 -13.79 -29.76
C VAL A 932 -15.69 -12.28 -29.53
N LEU A 933 -14.80 -11.76 -28.68
CA LEU A 933 -14.69 -10.31 -28.45
C LEU A 933 -14.37 -9.55 -29.75
N ALA A 934 -13.38 -10.01 -30.51
CA ALA A 934 -12.98 -9.36 -31.76
C ALA A 934 -14.08 -9.39 -32.83
N HIS A 935 -14.98 -10.36 -32.76
CA HIS A 935 -16.10 -10.48 -33.70
C HIS A 935 -17.33 -9.64 -33.28
N PHE A 936 -17.43 -9.23 -32.01
CA PHE A 936 -18.63 -8.62 -31.44
C PHE A 936 -19.08 -7.33 -32.16
N ASP A 937 -18.16 -6.54 -32.71
CA ASP A 937 -18.50 -5.30 -33.44
C ASP A 937 -19.05 -5.55 -34.85
N ASN A 938 -18.91 -6.77 -35.39
CA ASN A 938 -19.25 -7.11 -36.77
C ASN A 938 -20.56 -7.93 -36.90
N VAL A 939 -21.32 -8.09 -35.81
CA VAL A 939 -22.53 -8.92 -35.76
C VAL A 939 -23.80 -8.09 -35.92
N CYS A 940 -24.80 -8.60 -36.66
CA CYS A 940 -26.09 -7.94 -36.83
C CYS A 940 -26.93 -7.92 -35.55
N ASP A 941 -27.93 -7.04 -35.49
CA ASP A 941 -28.77 -6.84 -34.30
C ASP A 941 -29.48 -8.12 -33.81
N GLU A 942 -29.94 -8.97 -34.74
CA GLU A 942 -30.58 -10.25 -34.40
C GLU A 942 -29.62 -11.18 -33.64
N ASP A 943 -28.35 -11.22 -34.07
CA ASP A 943 -27.33 -12.04 -33.46
C ASP A 943 -26.82 -11.45 -32.14
N GLN A 944 -26.79 -10.12 -32.02
CA GLN A 944 -26.52 -9.45 -30.77
C GLN A 944 -27.57 -9.80 -29.70
N GLN A 945 -28.85 -9.85 -30.07
CA GLN A 945 -29.92 -10.28 -29.14
C GLN A 945 -29.70 -11.72 -28.67
N ILE A 946 -29.29 -12.63 -29.56
CA ILE A 946 -28.97 -14.01 -29.18
C ILE A 946 -27.77 -14.05 -28.22
N LEU A 947 -26.71 -13.28 -28.50
CA LEU A 947 -25.54 -13.18 -27.64
C LEU A 947 -25.89 -12.63 -26.25
N PHE A 948 -26.77 -11.62 -26.18
CA PHE A 948 -27.20 -11.05 -24.91
C PHE A 948 -27.99 -12.01 -24.02
N THR A 949 -28.60 -13.07 -24.57
CA THR A 949 -29.20 -14.12 -23.72
C THR A 949 -28.17 -14.82 -22.81
N LEU A 950 -26.88 -14.75 -23.13
CA LEU A 950 -25.81 -15.27 -22.25
C LEU A 950 -25.64 -14.45 -20.98
N ILE A 951 -26.05 -13.18 -20.97
CA ILE A 951 -26.06 -12.35 -19.76
C ILE A 951 -27.07 -12.93 -18.76
N GLU A 952 -28.26 -13.26 -19.22
CA GLU A 952 -29.30 -13.87 -18.39
C GLU A 952 -28.85 -15.22 -17.81
N GLU A 953 -28.12 -16.01 -18.60
CA GLU A 953 -27.54 -17.28 -18.15
C GLU A 953 -26.36 -17.07 -17.19
N HIS A 954 -25.63 -15.97 -17.32
CA HIS A 954 -24.48 -15.62 -16.50
C HIS A 954 -24.89 -15.07 -15.12
N LEU A 955 -25.96 -14.29 -15.01
CA LEU A 955 -26.39 -13.74 -13.72
C LEU A 955 -27.01 -14.82 -12.79
N PRO A 956 -26.79 -14.76 -11.46
CA PRO A 956 -27.58 -15.52 -10.50
C PRO A 956 -29.09 -15.26 -10.67
N PRO A 957 -29.97 -16.26 -10.50
CA PRO A 957 -31.41 -16.10 -10.72
C PRO A 957 -32.04 -14.89 -10.01
N LYS A 958 -31.70 -14.64 -8.74
CA LYS A 958 -32.17 -13.47 -7.99
C LYS A 958 -31.70 -12.16 -8.57
N LEU A 959 -30.43 -12.08 -8.96
CA LEU A 959 -29.86 -10.87 -9.56
C LEU A 959 -30.51 -10.56 -10.92
N ARG A 960 -30.80 -11.61 -11.69
CA ARG A 960 -31.55 -11.52 -12.95
C ARG A 960 -32.99 -11.03 -12.70
N GLU A 961 -33.67 -11.56 -11.69
CA GLU A 961 -35.04 -11.14 -11.33
C GLU A 961 -35.11 -9.64 -11.01
N LEU A 962 -34.12 -9.12 -10.28
CA LEU A 962 -34.16 -7.77 -9.72
C LEU A 962 -33.59 -6.67 -10.63
N ALA A 963 -32.60 -7.00 -11.47
CA ALA A 963 -31.76 -5.99 -12.10
C ALA A 963 -31.33 -6.30 -13.54
N LEU A 964 -31.95 -7.28 -14.21
CA LEU A 964 -31.63 -7.57 -15.61
C LEU A 964 -31.86 -6.35 -16.54
N ASP A 965 -32.90 -5.58 -16.30
CA ASP A 965 -33.25 -4.36 -17.03
C ASP A 965 -32.22 -3.23 -16.85
N ARG A 966 -31.47 -3.25 -15.74
CA ARG A 966 -30.42 -2.27 -15.40
C ARG A 966 -29.08 -2.57 -16.07
N VAL A 967 -28.87 -3.78 -16.61
CA VAL A 967 -27.56 -4.21 -17.14
C VAL A 967 -27.04 -3.26 -18.21
N HIS A 968 -27.85 -2.95 -19.22
CA HIS A 968 -27.42 -2.08 -20.33
C HIS A 968 -27.18 -0.62 -19.91
N GLN A 969 -27.72 -0.19 -18.77
CA GLN A 969 -27.57 1.17 -18.26
C GLN A 969 -26.37 1.31 -17.32
N ASN A 970 -26.17 0.33 -16.43
CA ASN A 970 -25.22 0.45 -15.33
C ASN A 970 -23.90 -0.30 -15.57
N VAL A 971 -23.91 -1.37 -16.38
CA VAL A 971 -22.72 -2.19 -16.64
C VAL A 971 -21.99 -1.64 -17.86
N PRO A 972 -20.69 -1.31 -17.76
CA PRO A 972 -19.90 -0.82 -18.89
C PRO A 972 -19.94 -1.79 -20.08
N LEU A 973 -20.06 -1.26 -21.31
CA LEU A 973 -20.19 -2.07 -22.52
C LEU A 973 -19.02 -3.07 -22.69
N ALA A 974 -17.80 -2.66 -22.38
CA ALA A 974 -16.62 -3.54 -22.41
C ALA A 974 -16.79 -4.75 -21.47
N TYR A 975 -17.39 -4.55 -20.28
CA TYR A 975 -17.67 -5.62 -19.33
C TYR A 975 -18.80 -6.53 -19.84
N ILE A 976 -19.87 -5.97 -20.42
CA ILE A 976 -20.96 -6.74 -21.06
C ILE A 976 -20.41 -7.67 -22.16
N ARG A 977 -19.57 -7.13 -23.07
CA ARG A 977 -18.92 -7.92 -24.12
C ARG A 977 -18.12 -9.08 -23.54
N SER A 978 -17.42 -8.83 -22.42
CA SER A 978 -16.62 -9.85 -21.74
C SER A 978 -17.47 -10.91 -21.03
N ILE A 979 -18.65 -10.57 -20.48
CA ILE A 979 -19.63 -11.56 -19.99
C ILE A 979 -20.02 -12.52 -21.12
N VAL A 980 -20.39 -11.97 -22.28
CA VAL A 980 -20.80 -12.78 -23.43
C VAL A 980 -19.66 -13.69 -23.89
N ALA A 981 -18.47 -13.13 -24.07
CA ALA A 981 -17.32 -13.85 -24.57
C ALA A 981 -16.88 -14.98 -23.63
N SER A 982 -16.72 -14.70 -22.33
CA SER A 982 -16.35 -15.71 -21.32
C SER A 982 -17.40 -16.82 -21.18
N SER A 983 -18.68 -16.46 -21.16
CA SER A 983 -19.79 -17.42 -21.03
C SER A 983 -19.89 -18.34 -22.24
N LEU A 984 -19.73 -17.81 -23.47
CA LEU A 984 -19.76 -18.61 -24.69
C LEU A 984 -18.51 -19.50 -24.80
N ALA A 985 -17.33 -18.95 -24.54
CA ALA A 985 -16.06 -19.66 -24.66
C ALA A 985 -15.96 -20.84 -23.69
N SER A 986 -16.22 -20.61 -22.40
CA SER A 986 -16.19 -21.66 -21.38
C SER A 986 -17.23 -22.76 -21.69
N LYS A 987 -18.44 -22.37 -22.08
CA LYS A 987 -19.51 -23.31 -22.48
C LYS A 987 -19.08 -24.23 -23.62
N ILE A 988 -18.54 -23.67 -24.72
CA ILE A 988 -18.10 -24.46 -25.88
C ILE A 988 -17.00 -25.44 -25.48
N VAL A 989 -15.95 -24.94 -24.80
CA VAL A 989 -14.78 -25.77 -24.46
C VAL A 989 -15.14 -26.87 -23.47
N TYR A 990 -15.92 -26.58 -22.42
CA TYR A 990 -16.33 -27.59 -21.45
C TYR A 990 -17.23 -28.66 -22.06
N ARG A 991 -18.13 -28.28 -22.96
CA ARG A 991 -19.03 -29.23 -23.61
C ARG A 991 -18.30 -30.09 -24.64
N GLU A 992 -17.66 -29.46 -25.64
CA GLU A 992 -17.09 -30.15 -26.80
C GLU A 992 -15.67 -30.69 -26.57
N GLY A 993 -14.93 -30.09 -25.64
CA GLY A 993 -13.53 -30.43 -25.34
C GLY A 993 -12.51 -29.68 -26.19
N LEU A 994 -11.23 -29.92 -25.91
CA LEU A 994 -10.09 -29.17 -26.46
C LEU A 994 -9.99 -29.26 -27.98
N GLN A 995 -10.04 -30.48 -28.52
CA GLN A 995 -9.82 -30.75 -29.94
C GLN A 995 -10.78 -29.98 -30.86
N PHE A 996 -12.03 -29.77 -30.45
CA PHE A 996 -13.01 -29.03 -31.25
C PHE A 996 -12.57 -27.59 -31.50
N THR A 997 -12.09 -26.91 -30.47
CA THR A 997 -11.70 -25.50 -30.55
C THR A 997 -10.27 -25.31 -31.07
N GLU A 998 -9.36 -26.22 -30.73
CA GLU A 998 -7.96 -26.22 -31.21
C GLU A 998 -7.86 -26.46 -32.72
N ALA A 999 -8.78 -27.23 -33.32
CA ALA A 999 -8.78 -27.51 -34.76
C ALA A 999 -9.30 -26.36 -35.64
N LEU A 1000 -10.04 -25.41 -35.07
CA LEU A 1000 -10.63 -24.30 -35.82
C LEU A 1000 -9.62 -23.16 -36.02
N PRO A 1001 -9.50 -22.56 -37.23
CA PRO A 1001 -8.61 -21.42 -37.46
C PRO A 1001 -9.12 -20.16 -36.74
N GLU A 1002 -8.20 -19.29 -36.30
CA GLU A 1002 -8.57 -18.07 -35.54
C GLU A 1002 -9.53 -17.16 -36.30
N SER A 1003 -9.32 -17.02 -37.62
CA SER A 1003 -10.14 -16.17 -38.48
C SER A 1003 -11.62 -16.56 -38.55
N ASN A 1004 -11.96 -17.82 -38.23
CA ASN A 1004 -13.34 -18.31 -38.27
C ASN A 1004 -13.89 -18.69 -36.87
N LEU A 1005 -13.08 -18.57 -35.82
CA LEU A 1005 -13.45 -19.07 -34.50
C LEU A 1005 -14.62 -18.28 -33.89
N GLY A 1006 -14.65 -16.95 -34.06
CA GLY A 1006 -15.74 -16.09 -33.61
C GLY A 1006 -17.07 -16.42 -34.30
N ASN A 1007 -17.05 -16.58 -35.63
CA ASN A 1007 -18.23 -17.00 -36.40
C ASN A 1007 -18.74 -18.37 -35.95
N MET A 1008 -17.84 -19.34 -35.76
CA MET A 1008 -18.20 -20.69 -35.34
C MET A 1008 -18.79 -20.71 -33.94
N ALA A 1009 -18.26 -19.90 -33.01
CA ALA A 1009 -18.82 -19.76 -31.68
C ALA A 1009 -20.25 -19.18 -31.71
N LEU A 1010 -20.50 -18.19 -32.55
CA LEU A 1010 -21.85 -17.63 -32.72
C LEU A 1010 -22.81 -18.66 -33.34
N GLN A 1011 -22.40 -19.36 -34.40
CA GLN A 1011 -23.21 -20.43 -35.01
C GLN A 1011 -23.52 -21.55 -34.00
N TYR A 1012 -22.53 -21.90 -33.16
CA TYR A 1012 -22.72 -22.85 -32.08
C TYR A 1012 -23.84 -22.41 -31.13
N LEU A 1013 -23.86 -21.13 -30.73
CA LEU A 1013 -24.92 -20.59 -29.88
C LEU A 1013 -26.29 -20.62 -30.56
N LYS A 1014 -26.39 -20.23 -31.84
CA LYS A 1014 -27.65 -20.31 -32.60
C LYS A 1014 -28.18 -21.73 -32.64
N GLN A 1015 -27.30 -22.69 -32.92
CA GLN A 1015 -27.64 -24.09 -33.00
C GLN A 1015 -28.02 -24.66 -31.62
N GLU A 1016 -27.36 -24.22 -30.55
CA GLU A 1016 -27.77 -24.55 -29.18
C GLU A 1016 -29.19 -24.08 -28.88
N LYS A 1017 -29.53 -22.82 -29.17
CA LYS A 1017 -30.89 -22.31 -28.95
C LYS A 1017 -31.94 -23.08 -29.75
N LYS A 1018 -31.62 -23.47 -30.99
CA LYS A 1018 -32.48 -24.36 -31.80
C LYS A 1018 -32.67 -25.73 -31.13
N VAL A 1019 -31.59 -26.34 -30.67
CA VAL A 1019 -31.62 -27.64 -29.99
C VAL A 1019 -32.40 -27.58 -28.69
N GLN A 1020 -32.26 -26.50 -27.90
CA GLN A 1020 -33.04 -26.31 -26.68
C GLN A 1020 -34.55 -26.25 -26.95
N ARG A 1021 -34.98 -25.54 -28.00
CA ARG A 1021 -36.40 -25.51 -28.41
C ARG A 1021 -36.89 -26.92 -28.80
N LEU A 1022 -36.11 -27.65 -29.61
CA LEU A 1022 -36.45 -29.03 -30.00
C LEU A 1022 -36.56 -29.97 -28.79
N VAL A 1023 -35.64 -29.86 -27.82
CA VAL A 1023 -35.68 -30.63 -26.56
C VAL A 1023 -36.97 -30.31 -25.79
N GLN A 1024 -37.33 -29.04 -25.70
CA GLN A 1024 -38.56 -28.62 -25.03
C GLN A 1024 -39.81 -29.15 -25.75
N ASP A 1025 -39.88 -29.02 -27.07
CA ASP A 1025 -40.99 -29.52 -27.89
C ASP A 1025 -41.16 -31.04 -27.73
N VAL A 1026 -40.04 -31.79 -27.72
CA VAL A 1026 -40.06 -33.23 -27.50
C VAL A 1026 -40.57 -33.55 -26.09
N ARG A 1027 -40.04 -32.92 -25.04
CA ARG A 1027 -40.48 -33.14 -23.65
C ARG A 1027 -41.96 -32.78 -23.43
N SER A 1028 -42.45 -31.77 -24.15
CA SER A 1028 -43.86 -31.35 -24.15
C SER A 1028 -44.77 -32.22 -25.04
N SER A 1029 -44.20 -33.11 -25.86
CA SER A 1029 -44.97 -33.99 -26.75
C SER A 1029 -45.60 -35.19 -26.02
N SER A 1030 -46.42 -35.93 -26.76
CA SER A 1030 -47.03 -37.20 -26.34
C SER A 1030 -46.22 -38.44 -26.76
N LEU A 1031 -44.96 -38.29 -27.17
CA LEU A 1031 -44.11 -39.42 -27.55
C LEU A 1031 -43.80 -40.32 -26.34
N ALA A 1032 -43.87 -41.64 -26.54
CA ALA A 1032 -43.67 -42.62 -25.46
C ALA A 1032 -42.27 -42.56 -24.83
N ASN A 1033 -41.24 -42.25 -25.62
CA ASN A 1033 -39.83 -42.15 -25.16
C ASN A 1033 -39.31 -40.71 -25.23
N LYS A 1034 -40.18 -39.73 -25.02
CA LYS A 1034 -39.83 -38.31 -25.18
C LYS A 1034 -38.62 -37.88 -24.36
N ASP A 1035 -38.47 -38.38 -23.13
CA ASP A 1035 -37.35 -37.99 -22.27
C ASP A 1035 -36.02 -38.54 -22.81
N ASP A 1036 -35.99 -39.80 -23.25
CA ASP A 1036 -34.80 -40.41 -23.88
C ASP A 1036 -34.42 -39.71 -25.19
N ILE A 1037 -35.42 -39.38 -26.03
CA ILE A 1037 -35.21 -38.67 -27.30
C ILE A 1037 -34.67 -37.27 -27.02
N ALA A 1038 -35.27 -36.55 -26.07
CA ALA A 1038 -34.84 -35.22 -25.66
C ALA A 1038 -33.40 -35.23 -25.13
N ASP A 1039 -33.03 -36.24 -24.34
CA ASP A 1039 -31.67 -36.38 -23.81
C ASP A 1039 -30.65 -36.71 -24.91
N LEU A 1040 -30.99 -37.54 -25.90
CA LEU A 1040 -30.13 -37.79 -27.06
C LEU A 1040 -29.91 -36.52 -27.89
N ILE A 1041 -30.98 -35.76 -28.15
CA ILE A 1041 -30.93 -34.48 -28.87
C ILE A 1041 -30.08 -33.48 -28.08
N ALA A 1042 -30.25 -33.38 -26.76
CA ALA A 1042 -29.48 -32.47 -25.92
C ALA A 1042 -27.98 -32.83 -25.92
N ARG A 1043 -27.62 -34.11 -25.96
CA ARG A 1043 -26.21 -34.56 -25.95
C ARG A 1043 -25.51 -34.36 -27.29
N GLY A 1044 -26.16 -34.69 -28.42
CA GLY A 1044 -25.52 -34.71 -29.74
C GLY A 1044 -25.95 -33.61 -30.72
N GLY A 1045 -27.10 -32.97 -30.49
CA GLY A 1045 -27.79 -32.16 -31.49
C GLY A 1045 -27.08 -30.86 -31.87
N VAL A 1046 -26.28 -30.27 -30.97
CA VAL A 1046 -25.59 -28.99 -31.25
C VAL A 1046 -24.46 -29.22 -32.25
N ARG A 1047 -23.55 -30.14 -31.94
CA ARG A 1047 -22.44 -30.50 -32.83
C ARG A 1047 -22.93 -31.06 -34.17
N ALA A 1048 -23.89 -31.98 -34.17
CA ALA A 1048 -24.44 -32.53 -35.41
C ALA A 1048 -25.11 -31.44 -36.28
N GLY A 1049 -25.68 -30.42 -35.65
CA GLY A 1049 -26.25 -29.26 -36.32
C GLY A 1049 -25.23 -28.29 -36.92
N MET A 1050 -23.98 -28.30 -36.44
CA MET A 1050 -22.89 -27.49 -37.00
C MET A 1050 -22.34 -28.10 -38.30
N ASP A 1051 -22.38 -29.43 -38.43
CA ASP A 1051 -21.88 -30.18 -39.59
C ASP A 1051 -22.94 -30.28 -40.72
N THR A 1052 -24.16 -29.81 -40.50
CA THR A 1052 -25.24 -29.84 -41.50
C THR A 1052 -25.23 -28.55 -42.31
N PRO A 1053 -24.96 -28.57 -43.63
CA PRO A 1053 -25.12 -27.39 -44.46
C PRO A 1053 -26.60 -27.00 -44.50
N ASN A 1054 -26.89 -25.73 -44.20
CA ASN A 1054 -28.19 -25.13 -44.52
C ASN A 1054 -28.42 -25.11 -46.03
#